data_AF-A0A7Y8JVZ3-F1
#
_entry.id   AF-A0A7Y8JVZ3-F1
#
_cell.length_a   1.000
_cell.length_b   1.000
_cell.length_c   1.000
_cell.angle_alpha   90.00
_cell.angle_beta   90.00
_cell.angle_gamma   90.00
#
_symmetry.space_group_name_H-M   'P 1'
#
loop_
_entity.id
_entity.type
_entity.pdbx_description
1 polymer ?
#
loop_
_entity_poly.entity_id
_entity_poly.type
_entity_poly.pdbx_seq_one_letter_code
_entity_poly.pdbx_strand_id
1 'polypeptide(L)'
;MHAINALRTPSYSVTSAGDQTPPPSTNLPLQSPNLQVQAPTLDNPAALKRAFGDSCNWLALAKKLKDVTQALSEAYPDQALAAPHQQGSGFQADLAARLKNTTIHVCEDSTYFQQHPLTSSSLDAFLAASGLSVPKSIGALIELNNVVAKNAQVHPLGNFSGALAWPVPLSNQDQDSLAAWLQSDSSGLPGVPLAEGAKGVLGHLFSGSAVSESDLKRPSLAIEKLLGSPKAQALGKALQDKLGGIATDTSINDYLLAAIHVGLDPESRGRPAPNSVAGFDLAQRSHWGKPASVVIQALAEHLRIKGRASRQTADLAARLLLARQAPELLVKGVPSSVTYGSLLWTQFAIATARLEADSPGRVLNMTYSEVLVAAEEIGPGLPGVQVAQRNALTLWAAANGVVDGRDTSSVASEMERIRLAYNNQLSVLTSAATLLQTEIPDRKALALAQLKAAFPEVETHVFEAKTLQKAWLNPGRPGVFPGMRSMMDIVMEGDTLGDKEHWISQDKRIPIQRFCALSESGKLDVSGAFASAYEQSLTALENGHEGLVRYLISTLAPEDRMNFEYGRLEFFHTNDYTMAMDLTTPLALKTRGHTLDVKVTRGGETHIYEIDTRTFSIKNRDYLRSRYTPPYTTGKLEDRTANTVSKTVLFDPFKEEAAQAREKNAPATVPDSLGSERSKYIAKVFAKSLDLHNEDLLNHARGFTSYDQGRARNDAIGEFFLNLIPLRSAIVNFSNGNYAAGLFDLGLDVIGLVTLGAGKAAQASRLLAKGVSSLGAVTKVARLLGATAVEAFNPFSGLVDLATGGARLLAKGAQKGVETVNKLRGASGSYDLLKAASKHYGEAATGSLKIAGQSTENGAVLLRGKWYGFDPDKMRPYGPPLDGFTPRTRAVDGAISPANIEPSRALSNTQFGNYKVPASSITGLTPDSRGVYVAADGHLSHIRHTDSTGLSAVYEVRQVTRTADGAVQARIYHNNRQTPLLVEHVQGDQWQRLGAQGGGLPSVKSDLGPEIGRGGEGIIYASLDGKSVYKDLGPTRLTTAEGHTDMEVVNLNKYYGEGFAVVMIDEGRKYIKMGRIDGIDLSQIEKGSLPASARSLLDDAFAEMEAKDIFHNDPQLKNFMYSARDNKVFPVDMDGLPAEFMVPGVSDVYYRSKEEARRKFNELLAKAP
;
A
#
# COMPACT_ATOMS: atom_id res chain seq x y z
N MET A 1 67.03 -48.20 20.51
CA MET A 1 67.43 -49.56 20.95
C MET A 1 66.25 -50.51 20.73
N HIS A 2 66.49 -51.58 19.99
CA HIS A 2 65.67 -52.78 19.72
C HIS A 2 64.25 -52.65 19.14
N ALA A 3 64.20 -52.59 17.80
CA ALA A 3 63.76 -53.66 16.90
C ALA A 3 62.51 -54.55 17.21
N ILE A 4 61.55 -54.44 16.27
CA ILE A 4 61.02 -55.54 15.40
C ILE A 4 59.81 -56.41 15.86
N ASN A 5 58.84 -56.47 14.92
CA ASN A 5 57.86 -57.52 14.56
C ASN A 5 56.49 -57.69 15.25
N ALA A 6 55.46 -57.21 14.54
CA ALA A 6 54.57 -57.98 13.63
C ALA A 6 53.72 -59.17 14.13
N LEU A 7 52.43 -59.06 13.78
CA LEU A 7 51.49 -60.10 13.31
C LEU A 7 50.88 -61.09 14.31
N ARG A 8 49.55 -61.01 14.52
CA ARG A 8 48.53 -62.00 14.07
C ARG A 8 47.22 -61.86 14.86
N THR A 9 46.11 -61.75 14.12
CA THR A 9 44.75 -62.13 14.55
C THR A 9 44.64 -63.64 14.75
N PRO A 10 43.71 -64.10 15.61
CA PRO A 10 42.64 -64.92 15.06
C PRO A 10 41.25 -64.64 15.67
N SER A 11 40.25 -64.96 14.87
CA SER A 11 38.82 -65.01 15.14
C SER A 11 38.40 -66.31 15.85
N TYR A 12 37.38 -66.25 16.72
CA TYR A 12 36.08 -66.97 16.61
C TYR A 12 35.35 -67.19 17.96
N SER A 13 34.02 -67.30 17.84
CA SER A 13 32.99 -67.91 18.72
C SER A 13 32.24 -67.12 19.80
N VAL A 14 30.99 -66.81 19.42
CA VAL A 14 29.69 -66.65 20.10
C VAL A 14 29.43 -67.84 21.08
N THR A 15 28.84 -67.76 22.29
CA THR A 15 27.45 -67.39 22.70
C THR A 15 27.27 -67.51 24.24
N SER A 16 26.41 -66.64 24.83
CA SER A 16 25.49 -66.80 26.02
C SER A 16 25.96 -67.46 27.33
N ALA A 17 25.53 -67.10 28.55
CA ALA A 17 24.65 -66.09 29.15
C ALA A 17 24.84 -66.20 30.69
N GLY A 18 24.55 -65.15 31.46
CA GLY A 18 24.40 -65.26 32.92
C GLY A 18 24.72 -63.99 33.70
N ASP A 19 23.65 -63.27 34.07
CA ASP A 19 23.62 -62.09 34.95
C ASP A 19 24.41 -62.24 36.26
N GLN A 20 25.09 -61.15 36.66
CA GLN A 20 24.82 -60.42 37.92
C GLN A 20 25.78 -59.21 38.04
N THR A 21 25.22 -58.00 38.02
CA THR A 21 25.85 -56.74 38.46
C THR A 21 25.46 -56.47 39.92
N PRO A 22 26.29 -55.79 40.75
CA PRO A 22 26.29 -54.31 40.78
C PRO A 22 27.68 -53.70 41.16
N PRO A 23 27.77 -52.41 41.54
CA PRO A 23 27.91 -51.21 40.72
C PRO A 23 29.35 -50.62 40.81
N PRO A 24 29.70 -49.50 40.13
CA PRO A 24 29.66 -48.24 40.89
C PRO A 24 29.39 -46.96 40.06
N SER A 25 29.02 -45.95 40.82
CA SER A 25 28.69 -44.58 40.44
C SER A 25 29.90 -43.73 40.04
N THR A 26 29.67 -42.95 38.97
CA THR A 26 29.98 -41.51 38.81
C THR A 26 31.41 -40.98 38.84
N ASN A 27 31.88 -40.56 37.66
CA ASN A 27 32.34 -39.19 37.38
C ASN A 27 32.03 -38.83 35.91
N LEU A 28 31.12 -37.88 35.71
CA LEU A 28 30.63 -37.40 34.41
C LEU A 28 31.50 -36.24 33.88
N PRO A 29 31.95 -36.27 32.61
CA PRO A 29 32.24 -35.06 31.84
C PRO A 29 30.95 -34.51 31.23
N LEU A 30 30.75 -33.19 31.35
CA LEU A 30 29.64 -32.43 30.75
C LEU A 30 29.56 -32.65 29.24
N GLN A 31 28.54 -33.41 28.81
CA GLN A 31 28.10 -33.51 27.42
C GLN A 31 27.26 -32.28 27.06
N SER A 32 27.63 -31.62 25.96
CA SER A 32 26.74 -30.70 25.23
C SER A 32 25.48 -31.45 24.78
N PRO A 33 24.27 -30.91 24.94
CA PRO A 33 23.07 -31.58 24.45
C PRO A 33 23.06 -31.59 22.92
N ASN A 34 23.15 -32.78 22.34
CA ASN A 34 22.78 -33.04 20.95
C ASN A 34 21.27 -32.76 20.77
N LEU A 35 20.91 -31.52 20.45
CA LEU A 35 19.63 -31.22 19.81
C LEU A 35 19.75 -31.57 18.32
N GLN A 36 19.69 -32.86 18.01
CA GLN A 36 19.29 -33.28 16.67
C GLN A 36 17.80 -32.92 16.51
N VAL A 37 17.54 -31.72 15.98
CA VAL A 37 16.23 -31.39 15.41
C VAL A 37 16.03 -32.37 14.25
N GLN A 38 15.21 -33.41 14.47
CA GLN A 38 14.73 -34.27 13.40
C GLN A 38 14.02 -33.38 12.38
N ALA A 39 14.58 -33.28 11.17
CA ALA A 39 13.88 -32.64 10.07
C ALA A 39 12.56 -33.40 9.85
N PRO A 40 11.40 -32.73 9.82
CA PRO A 40 10.15 -33.40 9.46
C PRO A 40 10.34 -34.09 8.10
N THR A 41 9.73 -35.27 7.92
CA THR A 41 9.71 -35.96 6.64
C THR A 41 9.13 -35.02 5.57
N LEU A 42 9.99 -34.52 4.68
CA LEU A 42 9.62 -33.56 3.63
C LEU A 42 8.91 -34.30 2.49
N ASP A 43 7.60 -34.53 2.65
CA ASP A 43 6.72 -35.05 1.59
C ASP A 43 6.17 -33.88 0.76
N ASN A 44 6.86 -33.54 -0.32
CA ASN A 44 6.50 -32.44 -1.21
C ASN A 44 5.13 -32.64 -1.90
N PRO A 45 4.77 -33.83 -2.42
CA PRO A 45 3.41 -34.12 -2.89
C PRO A 45 2.32 -33.86 -1.85
N ALA A 46 2.49 -34.32 -0.61
CA ALA A 46 1.51 -34.09 0.45
C ALA A 46 1.42 -32.60 0.83
N ALA A 47 2.54 -31.89 0.84
CA ALA A 47 2.56 -30.44 1.09
C ALA A 47 1.88 -29.64 -0.03
N LEU A 48 2.05 -30.04 -1.29
CA LEU A 48 1.35 -29.45 -2.43
C LEU A 48 -0.16 -29.59 -2.26
N LYS A 49 -0.65 -30.80 -1.98
CA LYS A 49 -2.08 -31.04 -1.72
C LYS A 49 -2.61 -30.22 -0.55
N ARG A 50 -1.86 -30.16 0.56
CA ARG A 50 -2.21 -29.35 1.73
C ARG A 50 -2.35 -27.87 1.38
N ALA A 51 -1.44 -27.30 0.59
CA ALA A 51 -1.51 -25.90 0.19
C ALA A 51 -2.75 -25.59 -0.67
N PHE A 52 -3.14 -26.51 -1.56
CA PHE A 52 -4.39 -26.39 -2.33
C PHE A 52 -5.64 -26.58 -1.45
N GLY A 53 -5.62 -27.53 -0.52
CA GLY A 53 -6.68 -27.70 0.49
C GLY A 53 -6.88 -26.46 1.37
N ASP A 54 -5.78 -25.83 1.81
CA ASP A 54 -5.83 -24.60 2.59
C ASP A 54 -6.38 -23.43 1.78
N SER A 55 -5.96 -23.27 0.52
CA SER A 55 -6.52 -22.25 -0.38
C SER A 55 -8.01 -22.46 -0.66
N CYS A 56 -8.45 -23.72 -0.79
CA CYS A 56 -9.86 -24.07 -0.89
C CYS A 56 -10.66 -23.64 0.36
N ASN A 57 -10.11 -23.86 1.56
CA ASN A 57 -10.71 -23.37 2.81
C ASN A 57 -10.79 -21.83 2.84
N TRP A 58 -9.73 -21.13 2.43
CA TRP A 58 -9.75 -19.66 2.37
C TRP A 58 -10.83 -19.13 1.42
N LEU A 59 -10.98 -19.73 0.24
CA LEU A 59 -12.03 -19.39 -0.72
C LEU A 59 -13.44 -19.64 -0.14
N ALA A 60 -13.63 -20.78 0.52
CA ALA A 60 -14.90 -21.10 1.18
C ALA A 60 -15.21 -20.10 2.31
N LEU A 61 -14.22 -19.71 3.11
CA LEU A 61 -14.35 -18.75 4.19
C LEU A 61 -14.68 -17.35 3.67
N ALA A 62 -13.95 -16.88 2.65
CA ALA A 62 -14.18 -15.58 2.02
C ALA A 62 -15.63 -15.46 1.51
N LYS A 63 -16.12 -16.49 0.82
CA LYS A 63 -17.49 -16.54 0.33
C LYS A 63 -18.51 -16.44 1.46
N LYS A 64 -18.34 -17.25 2.52
CA LYS A 64 -19.28 -17.28 3.63
C LYS A 64 -19.29 -16.00 4.46
N LEU A 65 -18.14 -15.38 4.70
CA LEU A 65 -18.06 -14.08 5.38
C LEU A 65 -18.69 -12.97 4.55
N LYS A 66 -18.52 -13.00 3.22
CA LYS A 66 -19.20 -12.08 2.30
C LYS A 66 -20.73 -12.24 2.38
N ASP A 67 -21.24 -13.47 2.32
CA ASP A 67 -22.68 -13.76 2.44
C ASP A 67 -23.25 -13.24 3.78
N VAL A 68 -22.53 -13.46 4.90
CA VAL A 68 -22.93 -12.95 6.23
C VAL A 68 -22.93 -11.42 6.27
N THR A 69 -21.90 -10.78 5.69
CA THR A 69 -21.79 -9.31 5.63
C THR A 69 -22.94 -8.70 4.83
N GLN A 70 -23.27 -9.30 3.69
CA GLN A 70 -24.38 -8.86 2.86
C GLN A 70 -25.72 -8.98 3.59
N ALA A 71 -26.01 -10.15 4.17
CA ALA A 71 -27.28 -10.37 4.86
C ALA A 71 -27.47 -9.45 6.09
N LEU A 72 -26.39 -9.12 6.79
CA LEU A 72 -26.43 -8.15 7.90
C LEU A 72 -26.66 -6.72 7.40
N SER A 73 -26.07 -6.34 6.27
CA SER A 73 -26.24 -5.02 5.67
C SER A 73 -27.69 -4.80 5.19
N GLU A 74 -28.32 -5.85 4.66
CA GLU A 74 -29.74 -5.84 4.26
C GLU A 74 -30.69 -5.78 5.48
N ALA A 75 -30.36 -6.49 6.57
CA ALA A 75 -31.18 -6.51 7.78
C ALA A 75 -31.07 -5.21 8.61
N TYR A 76 -29.93 -4.51 8.53
CA TYR A 76 -29.64 -3.31 9.33
C TYR A 76 -29.00 -2.19 8.49
N PRO A 77 -29.72 -1.63 7.49
CA PRO A 77 -29.17 -0.67 6.54
C PRO A 77 -28.61 0.61 7.21
N ASP A 78 -29.26 1.09 8.28
CA ASP A 78 -28.84 2.30 9.00
C ASP A 78 -27.59 2.09 9.89
N GLN A 79 -27.31 0.84 10.30
CA GLN A 79 -26.17 0.53 11.19
C GLN A 79 -24.86 0.28 10.45
N ALA A 80 -24.91 0.06 9.13
CA ALA A 80 -23.72 -0.07 8.28
C ALA A 80 -22.88 1.23 8.25
N LEU A 81 -23.51 2.37 8.57
CA LEU A 81 -22.89 3.70 8.60
C LEU A 81 -22.56 4.18 10.03
N ALA A 82 -22.95 3.43 11.07
CA ALA A 82 -22.81 3.81 12.46
C ALA A 82 -21.44 3.41 13.03
N ALA A 83 -20.91 4.22 13.96
CA ALA A 83 -19.66 3.87 14.65
C ALA A 83 -19.84 2.61 15.52
N PRO A 84 -18.79 1.81 15.80
CA PRO A 84 -18.92 0.52 16.50
C PRO A 84 -19.64 0.59 17.86
N HIS A 85 -19.54 1.73 18.56
CA HIS A 85 -20.17 1.98 19.85
C HIS A 85 -21.65 2.42 19.76
N GLN A 86 -22.16 2.68 18.55
CA GLN A 86 -23.54 3.04 18.28
C GLN A 86 -24.36 1.86 17.71
N GLN A 87 -23.74 0.68 17.58
CA GLN A 87 -24.41 -0.53 17.10
C GLN A 87 -25.29 -1.12 18.20
N GLY A 88 -26.55 -1.40 17.87
CA GLY A 88 -27.52 -1.94 18.84
C GLY A 88 -27.19 -3.38 19.25
N SER A 89 -27.61 -3.79 20.45
CA SER A 89 -27.42 -5.16 20.97
C SER A 89 -28.03 -6.24 20.06
N GLY A 90 -29.11 -5.91 19.33
CA GLY A 90 -29.75 -6.80 18.35
C GLY A 90 -28.85 -7.16 17.17
N PHE A 91 -28.04 -6.21 16.66
CA PHE A 91 -27.09 -6.47 15.57
C PHE A 91 -26.00 -7.46 16.02
N GLN A 92 -25.42 -7.25 17.20
CA GLN A 92 -24.36 -8.12 17.73
C GLN A 92 -24.88 -9.55 17.97
N ALA A 93 -26.11 -9.68 18.48
CA ALA A 93 -26.76 -10.98 18.66
C ALA A 93 -27.00 -11.70 17.33
N ASP A 94 -27.47 -10.98 16.30
CA ASP A 94 -27.68 -11.56 14.96
C ASP A 94 -26.35 -11.97 14.30
N LEU A 95 -25.31 -11.13 14.38
CA LEU A 95 -23.97 -11.48 13.89
C LEU A 95 -23.46 -12.77 14.56
N ALA A 96 -23.52 -12.85 15.89
CA ALA A 96 -23.09 -14.04 16.62
C ALA A 96 -23.91 -15.29 16.24
N ALA A 97 -25.23 -15.14 16.07
CA ALA A 97 -26.10 -16.22 15.63
C ALA A 97 -25.75 -16.71 14.22
N ARG A 98 -25.52 -15.79 13.27
CA ARG A 98 -25.13 -16.11 11.89
C ARG A 98 -23.78 -16.82 11.82
N LEU A 99 -22.79 -16.40 12.60
CA LEU A 99 -21.48 -17.07 12.63
C LEU A 99 -21.57 -18.50 13.19
N LYS A 100 -22.45 -18.73 14.18
CA LYS A 100 -22.67 -20.07 14.75
C LYS A 100 -23.46 -20.99 13.82
N ASN A 101 -24.46 -20.45 13.14
CA ASN A 101 -25.41 -21.25 12.34
C ASN A 101 -24.96 -21.43 10.88
N THR A 102 -24.06 -20.58 10.38
CA THR A 102 -23.52 -20.73 9.02
C THR A 102 -22.41 -21.77 9.02
N THR A 103 -22.56 -22.81 8.20
CA THR A 103 -21.54 -23.86 8.03
C THR A 103 -20.63 -23.58 6.84
N ILE A 104 -19.36 -23.93 7.01
CA ILE A 104 -18.33 -23.95 5.97
C ILE A 104 -17.96 -25.40 5.67
N HIS A 105 -17.78 -25.72 4.39
CA HIS A 105 -17.20 -26.99 3.96
C HIS A 105 -15.69 -26.97 4.19
N VAL A 106 -15.17 -27.99 4.85
CA VAL A 106 -13.73 -28.16 5.09
C VAL A 106 -13.17 -29.01 3.95
N CYS A 107 -12.23 -28.45 3.19
CA CYS A 107 -11.61 -29.11 2.06
C CYS A 107 -10.66 -30.22 2.53
N GLU A 108 -10.68 -31.35 1.82
CA GLU A 108 -9.76 -32.47 2.03
C GLU A 108 -8.30 -32.01 1.89
N ASP A 109 -7.38 -32.75 2.51
CA ASP A 109 -5.94 -32.47 2.57
C ASP A 109 -5.51 -31.17 3.27
N SER A 110 -6.42 -30.25 3.58
CA SER A 110 -6.13 -28.99 4.28
C SER A 110 -5.53 -29.20 5.69
N THR A 111 -4.77 -28.22 6.17
CA THR A 111 -4.22 -28.18 7.53
C THR A 111 -5.33 -28.33 8.56
N TYR A 112 -6.46 -27.64 8.35
CA TYR A 112 -7.63 -27.74 9.23
C TYR A 112 -8.19 -29.18 9.25
N PHE A 113 -8.36 -29.81 8.08
CA PHE A 113 -8.87 -31.19 7.98
C PHE A 113 -7.95 -32.20 8.67
N GLN A 114 -6.62 -32.03 8.54
CA GLN A 114 -5.63 -32.90 9.19
C GLN A 114 -5.69 -32.81 10.72
N GLN A 115 -5.98 -31.62 11.26
CA GLN A 115 -6.12 -31.39 12.70
C GLN A 115 -7.52 -31.76 13.23
N HIS A 116 -8.54 -31.59 12.38
CA HIS A 116 -9.94 -31.79 12.70
C HIS A 116 -10.59 -32.58 11.55
N PRO A 117 -10.64 -33.92 11.62
CA PRO A 117 -11.10 -34.78 10.52
C PRO A 117 -12.63 -34.74 10.39
N LEU A 118 -13.13 -33.58 9.97
CA LEU A 118 -14.54 -33.22 9.80
C LEU A 118 -14.69 -32.61 8.41
N THR A 119 -15.80 -32.91 7.73
CA THR A 119 -16.10 -32.38 6.38
C THR A 119 -16.82 -31.03 6.41
N SER A 120 -17.25 -30.57 7.58
CA SER A 120 -17.88 -29.27 7.79
C SER A 120 -17.62 -28.73 9.20
N SER A 121 -17.66 -27.41 9.36
CA SER A 121 -17.54 -26.70 10.64
C SER A 121 -18.47 -25.47 10.64
N SER A 122 -18.82 -24.92 11.81
CA SER A 122 -19.44 -23.59 11.86
C SER A 122 -18.39 -22.51 11.59
N LEU A 123 -18.78 -21.33 11.10
CA LEU A 123 -17.83 -20.22 10.90
C LEU A 123 -17.15 -19.83 12.22
N ASP A 124 -17.91 -19.77 13.31
CA ASP A 124 -17.40 -19.46 14.65
C ASP A 124 -16.28 -20.44 15.07
N ALA A 125 -16.53 -21.75 14.97
CA ALA A 125 -15.55 -22.77 15.33
C ALA A 125 -14.35 -22.78 14.38
N PHE A 126 -14.59 -22.62 13.07
CA PHE A 126 -13.52 -22.58 12.07
C PHE A 126 -12.57 -21.40 12.29
N LEU A 127 -13.10 -20.20 12.55
CA LEU A 127 -12.31 -19.00 12.82
C LEU A 127 -11.45 -19.18 14.07
N ALA A 128 -12.06 -19.62 15.18
CA ALA A 128 -11.37 -19.82 16.44
C ALA A 128 -10.24 -20.87 16.33
N ALA A 129 -10.53 -22.03 15.72
CA ALA A 129 -9.54 -23.09 15.55
C ALA A 129 -8.43 -22.73 14.53
N SER A 130 -8.70 -21.83 13.59
CA SER A 130 -7.69 -21.31 12.65
C SER A 130 -6.87 -20.14 13.22
N GLY A 131 -7.05 -19.78 14.50
CA GLY A 131 -6.36 -18.66 15.13
C GLY A 131 -6.83 -17.27 14.64
N LEU A 132 -7.98 -17.19 13.98
CA LEU A 132 -8.58 -15.94 13.51
C LEU A 132 -9.53 -15.36 14.57
N SER A 133 -9.54 -14.04 14.69
CA SER A 133 -10.42 -13.36 15.64
C SER A 133 -11.87 -13.45 15.17
N VAL A 134 -12.76 -13.97 16.04
CA VAL A 134 -14.20 -13.99 15.78
C VAL A 134 -14.76 -12.56 15.86
N PRO A 135 -15.36 -12.02 14.77
CA PRO A 135 -15.74 -10.61 14.73
C PRO A 135 -16.99 -10.36 15.58
N LYS A 136 -16.96 -9.25 16.35
CA LYS A 136 -18.06 -8.83 17.24
C LYS A 136 -18.74 -7.53 16.80
N SER A 137 -18.27 -6.92 15.71
CA SER A 137 -18.80 -5.68 15.13
C SER A 137 -18.69 -5.72 13.61
N ILE A 138 -19.43 -4.85 12.90
CA ILE A 138 -19.33 -4.77 11.44
C ILE A 138 -17.91 -4.40 10.99
N GLY A 139 -17.24 -3.51 11.72
CA GLY A 139 -15.87 -3.08 11.40
C GLY A 139 -14.88 -4.25 11.49
N ALA A 140 -14.96 -5.04 12.57
CA ALA A 140 -14.13 -6.23 12.72
C ALA A 140 -14.47 -7.31 11.67
N LEU A 141 -15.74 -7.44 11.28
CA LEU A 141 -16.15 -8.35 10.21
C LEU A 141 -15.59 -7.92 8.85
N ILE A 142 -15.65 -6.63 8.52
CA ILE A 142 -15.10 -6.07 7.28
C ILE A 142 -13.58 -6.26 7.24
N GLU A 143 -12.87 -5.95 8.34
CA GLU A 143 -11.43 -6.13 8.43
C GLU A 143 -11.02 -7.60 8.26
N LEU A 144 -11.71 -8.51 8.96
CA LEU A 144 -11.50 -9.95 8.79
C LEU A 144 -11.78 -10.39 7.36
N ASN A 145 -12.90 -9.93 6.76
CA ASN A 145 -13.27 -10.27 5.40
C ASN A 145 -12.19 -9.79 4.39
N ASN A 146 -11.59 -8.63 4.60
CA ASN A 146 -10.49 -8.14 3.76
C ASN A 146 -9.24 -9.01 3.87
N VAL A 147 -8.85 -9.40 5.09
CA VAL A 147 -7.71 -10.31 5.32
C VAL A 147 -7.96 -11.68 4.68
N VAL A 148 -9.14 -12.25 4.91
CA VAL A 148 -9.57 -13.54 4.36
C VAL A 148 -9.63 -13.48 2.83
N ALA A 149 -10.20 -12.42 2.26
CA ALA A 149 -10.28 -12.23 0.81
C ALA A 149 -8.90 -12.12 0.17
N LYS A 150 -7.97 -11.37 0.78
CA LYS A 150 -6.58 -11.29 0.31
C LYS A 150 -5.93 -12.68 0.30
N ASN A 151 -6.04 -13.45 1.39
CA ASN A 151 -5.50 -14.81 1.46
C ASN A 151 -6.15 -15.77 0.45
N ALA A 152 -7.46 -15.67 0.24
CA ALA A 152 -8.18 -16.48 -0.73
C ALA A 152 -7.78 -16.17 -2.19
N GLN A 153 -7.39 -14.94 -2.48
CA GLN A 153 -6.95 -14.50 -3.80
C GLN A 153 -5.50 -14.92 -4.11
N VAL A 154 -4.64 -15.05 -3.10
CA VAL A 154 -3.24 -15.49 -3.33
C VAL A 154 -3.22 -16.96 -3.76
N HIS A 155 -2.73 -17.21 -4.98
CA HIS A 155 -2.60 -18.56 -5.49
C HIS A 155 -1.52 -19.34 -4.70
N PRO A 156 -1.74 -20.63 -4.33
CA PRO A 156 -0.77 -21.43 -3.55
C PRO A 156 0.65 -21.50 -4.13
N LEU A 157 0.73 -21.45 -5.47
CA LEU A 157 1.98 -21.47 -6.24
C LEU A 157 2.45 -20.08 -6.69
N GLY A 158 1.87 -19.01 -6.13
CA GLY A 158 2.09 -17.63 -6.56
C GLY A 158 1.79 -17.45 -8.05
N ASN A 159 2.65 -16.74 -8.76
CA ASN A 159 2.56 -16.50 -10.19
C ASN A 159 3.18 -17.62 -11.06
N PHE A 160 3.28 -18.84 -10.53
CA PHE A 160 3.87 -20.03 -11.16
C PHE A 160 5.36 -19.94 -11.53
N SER A 161 6.07 -18.91 -11.07
CA SER A 161 7.48 -18.73 -11.42
C SER A 161 8.45 -19.60 -10.62
N GLY A 162 7.98 -20.20 -9.52
CA GLY A 162 8.80 -20.99 -8.60
C GLY A 162 10.03 -20.23 -8.15
N ALA A 163 11.20 -20.84 -8.33
CA ALA A 163 12.49 -20.28 -7.92
C ALA A 163 12.91 -18.98 -8.65
N LEU A 164 12.21 -18.61 -9.74
CA LEU A 164 12.41 -17.32 -10.41
C LEU A 164 11.69 -16.16 -9.70
N ALA A 165 10.81 -16.45 -8.73
CA ALA A 165 10.10 -15.47 -7.91
C ALA A 165 10.56 -15.43 -6.45
N TRP A 166 11.64 -16.14 -6.10
CA TRP A 166 12.26 -15.96 -4.78
C TRP A 166 12.70 -14.51 -4.57
N PRO A 167 12.79 -14.03 -3.31
CA PRO A 167 13.25 -12.68 -3.00
C PRO A 167 14.58 -12.33 -3.69
N VAL A 168 15.49 -13.31 -3.74
CA VAL A 168 16.62 -13.31 -4.67
C VAL A 168 16.38 -14.44 -5.68
N PRO A 169 16.04 -14.12 -6.94
CA PRO A 169 15.81 -15.12 -7.97
C PRO A 169 17.05 -15.97 -8.25
N LEU A 170 16.86 -17.15 -8.85
CA LEU A 170 17.94 -17.97 -9.42
C LEU A 170 18.92 -17.11 -10.24
N SER A 171 20.22 -17.35 -10.06
CA SER A 171 21.26 -16.63 -10.78
C SER A 171 21.19 -16.90 -12.29
N ASN A 172 21.72 -16.00 -13.11
CA ASN A 172 21.78 -16.24 -14.57
C ASN A 172 22.57 -17.51 -14.89
N GLN A 173 23.64 -17.79 -14.13
CA GLN A 173 24.45 -19.00 -14.29
C GLN A 173 23.63 -20.27 -13.99
N ASP A 174 22.80 -20.25 -12.94
CA ASP A 174 21.92 -21.39 -12.63
C ASP A 174 20.83 -21.54 -13.68
N GLN A 175 20.26 -20.45 -14.17
CA GLN A 175 19.28 -20.47 -15.27
C GLN A 175 19.89 -21.00 -16.58
N ASP A 176 21.15 -20.65 -16.87
CA ASP A 176 21.89 -21.19 -18.02
C ASP A 176 22.17 -22.67 -17.86
N SER A 177 22.52 -23.10 -16.65
CA SER A 177 22.71 -24.51 -16.31
C SER A 177 21.39 -25.31 -16.49
N LEU A 178 20.27 -24.76 -15.99
CA LEU A 178 18.93 -25.33 -16.21
C LEU A 178 18.65 -25.46 -17.71
N ALA A 179 18.82 -24.38 -18.49
CA ALA A 179 18.56 -24.41 -19.92
C ALA A 179 19.41 -25.46 -20.65
N ALA A 180 20.70 -25.56 -20.33
CA ALA A 180 21.61 -26.54 -20.93
C ALA A 180 21.19 -27.99 -20.61
N TRP A 181 20.79 -28.28 -19.38
CA TRP A 181 20.30 -29.62 -19.00
C TRP A 181 18.99 -29.97 -19.69
N LEU A 182 18.09 -28.99 -19.84
CA LEU A 182 16.79 -29.17 -20.48
C LEU A 182 16.89 -29.40 -22.00
N GLN A 183 18.01 -29.01 -22.62
CA GLN A 183 18.26 -29.14 -24.06
C GLN A 183 19.19 -30.31 -24.43
N SER A 184 19.73 -31.04 -23.46
CA SER A 184 20.68 -32.14 -23.70
C SER A 184 19.99 -33.48 -23.94
N ASP A 185 20.41 -34.22 -24.98
CA ASP A 185 19.88 -35.55 -25.34
C ASP A 185 20.13 -36.64 -24.29
N SER A 186 21.10 -36.44 -23.39
CA SER A 186 21.36 -37.33 -22.23
C SER A 186 20.99 -36.67 -20.89
N SER A 187 20.44 -35.44 -20.92
CA SER A 187 20.09 -34.51 -19.83
C SER A 187 21.21 -34.17 -18.83
N GLY A 188 22.18 -35.05 -18.59
CA GLY A 188 23.16 -34.93 -17.50
C GLY A 188 22.55 -35.01 -16.09
N LEU A 189 21.24 -35.27 -16.00
CA LEU A 189 20.46 -35.44 -14.78
C LEU A 189 20.30 -36.95 -14.49
N PRO A 190 20.79 -37.46 -13.34
CA PRO A 190 20.73 -38.89 -13.04
C PRO A 190 19.29 -39.42 -13.06
N GLY A 191 19.00 -40.38 -13.96
CA GLY A 191 17.75 -41.16 -13.93
C GLY A 191 16.49 -40.46 -14.46
N VAL A 192 16.58 -39.29 -15.11
CA VAL A 192 15.41 -38.55 -15.63
C VAL A 192 15.57 -38.19 -17.12
N PRO A 193 15.19 -39.07 -18.06
CA PRO A 193 15.25 -38.74 -19.48
C PRO A 193 14.16 -37.72 -19.85
N LEU A 194 14.55 -36.58 -20.42
CA LEU A 194 13.59 -35.68 -21.08
C LEU A 194 13.16 -36.33 -22.40
N ALA A 195 11.86 -36.55 -22.57
CA ALA A 195 11.34 -37.22 -23.77
C ALA A 195 11.38 -36.26 -24.97
N GLU A 196 11.79 -36.78 -26.15
CA GLU A 196 11.76 -36.16 -27.48
C GLU A 196 11.85 -34.62 -27.50
N GLY A 197 13.00 -34.06 -27.91
CA GLY A 197 13.27 -32.61 -27.93
C GLY A 197 12.22 -31.73 -28.62
N ALA A 198 11.31 -32.29 -29.43
CA ALA A 198 10.18 -31.59 -30.06
C ALA A 198 8.99 -31.27 -29.13
N LYS A 199 8.92 -31.83 -27.91
CA LYS A 199 7.75 -31.69 -27.00
C LYS A 199 7.99 -30.79 -25.78
N GLY A 200 9.24 -30.41 -25.52
CA GLY A 200 9.65 -29.57 -24.38
C GLY A 200 9.36 -30.21 -23.01
N VAL A 201 9.75 -29.50 -21.94
CA VAL A 201 9.58 -29.96 -20.54
C VAL A 201 8.11 -30.22 -20.20
N LEU A 202 7.21 -29.32 -20.61
CA LEU A 202 5.78 -29.49 -20.36
C LEU A 202 5.18 -30.72 -21.04
N GLY A 203 5.58 -31.03 -22.27
CA GLY A 203 5.12 -32.23 -22.97
C GLY A 203 5.60 -33.51 -22.29
N HIS A 204 6.84 -33.52 -21.80
CA HIS A 204 7.38 -34.64 -21.02
C HIS A 204 6.60 -34.84 -19.72
N LEU A 205 6.37 -33.78 -18.94
CA LEU A 205 5.62 -33.84 -17.69
C LEU A 205 4.17 -34.29 -17.94
N PHE A 206 3.52 -33.74 -18.97
CA PHE A 206 2.15 -34.08 -19.33
C PHE A 206 2.01 -35.59 -19.62
N SER A 207 2.96 -36.18 -20.37
CA SER A 207 2.95 -37.60 -20.74
C SER A 207 2.96 -38.58 -19.57
N GLY A 208 3.39 -38.16 -18.37
CA GLY A 208 3.41 -39.00 -17.17
C GLY A 208 2.50 -38.49 -16.06
N SER A 209 1.56 -37.62 -16.39
CA SER A 209 0.62 -37.03 -15.43
C SER A 209 -0.80 -37.58 -15.62
N ALA A 210 -1.64 -37.40 -14.61
CA ALA A 210 -3.08 -37.69 -14.69
C ALA A 210 -3.90 -36.51 -15.24
N VAL A 211 -3.26 -35.52 -15.88
CA VAL A 211 -3.91 -34.33 -16.43
C VAL A 211 -4.73 -34.72 -17.67
N SER A 212 -6.04 -34.49 -17.64
CA SER A 212 -6.93 -34.67 -18.78
C SER A 212 -7.06 -33.41 -19.63
N GLU A 213 -7.62 -33.52 -20.85
CA GLU A 213 -7.94 -32.33 -21.67
C GLU A 213 -8.91 -31.36 -20.97
N SER A 214 -9.81 -31.89 -20.13
CA SER A 214 -10.72 -31.07 -19.33
C SER A 214 -9.99 -30.30 -18.21
N ASP A 215 -8.91 -30.85 -17.68
CA ASP A 215 -8.09 -30.19 -16.66
C ASP A 215 -7.28 -29.05 -17.26
N LEU A 216 -6.81 -29.17 -18.51
CA LEU A 216 -6.06 -28.11 -19.20
C LEU A 216 -6.84 -26.80 -19.35
N LYS A 217 -8.18 -26.87 -19.36
CA LYS A 217 -9.06 -25.69 -19.33
C LYS A 217 -9.09 -24.97 -17.97
N ARG A 218 -8.50 -25.58 -16.93
CA ARG A 218 -8.44 -25.10 -15.54
C ARG A 218 -6.96 -25.05 -15.11
N PRO A 219 -6.20 -24.00 -15.47
CA PRO A 219 -4.74 -23.97 -15.31
C PRO A 219 -4.23 -24.33 -13.91
N SER A 220 -4.88 -23.83 -12.85
CA SER A 220 -4.53 -24.15 -11.46
C SER A 220 -4.68 -25.63 -11.12
N LEU A 221 -5.73 -26.29 -11.61
CA LEU A 221 -5.92 -27.73 -11.40
C LEU A 221 -4.97 -28.56 -12.27
N ALA A 222 -4.74 -28.12 -13.51
CA ALA A 222 -3.79 -28.76 -14.41
C ALA A 222 -2.39 -28.75 -13.80
N ILE A 223 -1.92 -27.62 -13.27
CA ILE A 223 -0.59 -27.49 -12.70
C ILE A 223 -0.45 -28.25 -11.38
N GLU A 224 -1.48 -28.29 -10.53
CA GLU A 224 -1.51 -29.11 -9.32
C GLU A 224 -1.28 -30.59 -9.65
N LYS A 225 -2.09 -31.16 -10.56
CA LYS A 225 -1.98 -32.54 -11.02
C LYS A 225 -0.65 -32.82 -11.72
N LEU A 226 -0.14 -31.85 -12.49
CA LEU A 226 1.13 -31.97 -13.21
C LEU A 226 2.29 -32.06 -12.21
N LEU A 227 2.40 -31.11 -11.28
CA LEU A 227 3.47 -31.03 -10.29
C LEU A 227 3.42 -32.19 -9.29
N GLY A 228 2.23 -32.68 -8.95
CA GLY A 228 2.06 -33.87 -8.10
C GLY A 228 2.43 -35.20 -8.77
N SER A 229 2.74 -35.22 -10.07
CA SER A 229 3.06 -36.47 -10.77
C SER A 229 4.45 -37.02 -10.37
N PRO A 230 4.66 -38.36 -10.37
CA PRO A 230 5.97 -38.94 -10.08
C PRO A 230 7.10 -38.41 -10.98
N LYS A 231 6.82 -38.14 -12.25
CA LYS A 231 7.80 -37.55 -13.18
C LYS A 231 8.20 -36.13 -12.80
N ALA A 232 7.23 -35.30 -12.44
CA ALA A 232 7.49 -33.93 -11.97
C ALA A 232 8.34 -33.94 -10.71
N GLN A 233 7.99 -34.78 -9.73
CA GLN A 233 8.73 -34.88 -8.47
C GLN A 233 10.17 -35.37 -8.69
N ALA A 234 10.36 -36.38 -9.55
CA ALA A 234 11.70 -36.86 -9.90
C ALA A 234 12.56 -35.78 -10.59
N LEU A 235 11.99 -35.07 -11.58
CA LEU A 235 12.70 -34.00 -12.29
C LEU A 235 13.03 -32.83 -11.37
N GLY A 236 12.06 -32.32 -10.60
CA GLY A 236 12.28 -31.21 -9.68
C GLY A 236 13.32 -31.53 -8.62
N LYS A 237 13.32 -32.77 -8.10
CA LYS A 237 14.35 -33.24 -7.15
C LYS A 237 15.73 -33.31 -7.79
N ALA A 238 15.84 -33.86 -8.99
CA ALA A 238 17.11 -33.91 -9.70
C ALA A 238 17.69 -32.51 -9.95
N LEU A 239 16.85 -31.54 -10.32
CA LEU A 239 17.25 -30.14 -10.51
C LEU A 239 17.68 -29.48 -9.20
N GLN A 240 16.91 -29.68 -8.12
CA GLN A 240 17.26 -29.21 -6.79
C GLN A 240 18.63 -29.73 -6.33
N ASP A 241 18.83 -31.05 -6.40
CA ASP A 241 20.05 -31.71 -5.93
C ASP A 241 21.26 -31.22 -6.74
N LYS A 242 21.09 -31.07 -8.06
CA LYS A 242 22.16 -30.60 -8.96
C LYS A 242 22.58 -29.15 -8.69
N LEU A 243 21.62 -28.29 -8.33
CA LEU A 243 21.86 -26.90 -7.96
C LEU A 243 22.24 -26.74 -6.47
N GLY A 244 22.27 -27.82 -5.69
CA GLY A 244 22.59 -27.77 -4.26
C GLY A 244 21.52 -27.08 -3.41
N GLY A 245 20.28 -27.03 -3.88
CA GLY A 245 19.17 -26.34 -3.23
C GLY A 245 18.76 -26.95 -1.90
N ILE A 246 18.36 -26.12 -0.95
CA ILE A 246 17.81 -26.61 0.33
C ILE A 246 16.47 -27.32 0.15
N ALA A 247 16.35 -28.52 0.72
CA ALA A 247 15.11 -29.29 0.74
C ALA A 247 14.07 -28.64 1.66
N THR A 248 12.92 -28.29 1.09
CA THR A 248 11.73 -27.81 1.80
C THR A 248 10.49 -28.53 1.27
N ASP A 249 9.35 -28.25 1.87
CA ASP A 249 8.04 -28.77 1.45
C ASP A 249 7.59 -28.21 0.08
N THR A 250 8.23 -27.16 -0.46
CA THR A 250 7.93 -26.58 -1.78
C THR A 250 9.08 -26.62 -2.78
N SER A 251 10.32 -26.81 -2.33
CA SER A 251 11.53 -26.59 -3.13
C SER A 251 11.56 -27.37 -4.45
N ILE A 252 11.11 -28.62 -4.47
CA ILE A 252 11.05 -29.45 -5.69
C ILE A 252 10.18 -28.77 -6.75
N ASN A 253 9.01 -28.27 -6.36
CA ASN A 253 8.10 -27.57 -7.26
C ASN A 253 8.66 -26.21 -7.68
N ASP A 254 9.36 -25.51 -6.80
CA ASP A 254 9.98 -24.21 -7.10
C ASP A 254 11.04 -24.35 -8.22
N TYR A 255 11.93 -25.34 -8.13
CA TYR A 255 12.92 -25.63 -9.17
C TYR A 255 12.27 -26.11 -10.47
N LEU A 256 11.24 -26.96 -10.38
CA LEU A 256 10.54 -27.46 -11.56
C LEU A 256 9.81 -26.36 -12.32
N LEU A 257 9.10 -25.47 -11.62
CA LEU A 257 8.42 -24.32 -12.21
C LEU A 257 9.42 -23.37 -12.88
N ALA A 258 10.57 -23.11 -12.24
CA ALA A 258 11.65 -22.34 -12.86
C ALA A 258 12.15 -23.00 -14.16
N ALA A 259 12.35 -24.31 -14.16
CA ALA A 259 12.75 -25.07 -15.35
C ALA A 259 11.70 -25.02 -16.48
N ILE A 260 10.41 -25.11 -16.16
CA ILE A 260 9.32 -24.93 -17.14
C ILE A 260 9.43 -23.54 -17.79
N HIS A 261 9.60 -22.49 -17.00
CA HIS A 261 9.76 -21.12 -17.52
C HIS A 261 11.01 -20.95 -18.37
N VAL A 262 12.17 -21.46 -17.94
CA VAL A 262 13.42 -21.40 -18.71
C VAL A 262 13.31 -22.16 -20.03
N GLY A 263 12.61 -23.31 -20.05
CA GLY A 263 12.36 -24.06 -21.27
C GLY A 263 11.39 -23.38 -22.23
N LEU A 264 10.36 -22.70 -21.71
CA LEU A 264 9.37 -21.98 -22.51
C LEU A 264 9.85 -20.61 -23.02
N ASP A 265 10.71 -19.93 -22.26
CA ASP A 265 11.21 -18.60 -22.58
C ASP A 265 12.73 -18.49 -22.34
N PRO A 266 13.56 -19.22 -23.12
CA PRO A 266 15.00 -19.10 -23.07
C PRO A 266 15.49 -17.67 -23.37
N GLU A 267 14.75 -16.88 -24.16
CA GLU A 267 15.08 -15.48 -24.48
C GLU A 267 15.05 -14.55 -23.26
N SER A 268 14.28 -14.88 -22.23
CA SER A 268 14.20 -14.08 -20.99
C SER A 268 15.54 -13.90 -20.27
N ARG A 269 16.53 -14.77 -20.54
CA ARG A 269 17.90 -14.71 -20.00
C ARG A 269 18.80 -13.69 -20.72
N GLY A 270 18.44 -13.31 -21.95
CA GLY A 270 19.17 -12.35 -22.78
C GLY A 270 18.72 -10.91 -22.52
N ARG A 271 18.69 -10.07 -23.56
CA ARG A 271 18.08 -8.73 -23.53
C ARG A 271 16.78 -8.76 -24.34
N PRO A 272 15.66 -9.29 -23.80
CA PRO A 272 14.41 -9.36 -24.53
C PRO A 272 13.92 -7.94 -24.86
N ALA A 273 13.25 -7.81 -26.02
CA ALA A 273 12.59 -6.57 -26.38
C ALA A 273 11.53 -6.19 -25.33
N PRO A 274 11.23 -4.90 -25.13
CA PRO A 274 10.10 -4.47 -24.31
C PRO A 274 8.81 -5.19 -24.72
N ASN A 275 7.94 -5.50 -23.77
CA ASN A 275 6.66 -6.18 -24.00
C ASN A 275 6.77 -7.53 -24.75
N SER A 276 7.94 -8.19 -24.71
CA SER A 276 8.12 -9.50 -25.35
C SER A 276 8.23 -10.65 -24.35
N VAL A 277 7.73 -11.82 -24.75
CA VAL A 277 7.74 -13.08 -24.00
C VAL A 277 8.06 -14.20 -24.97
N ALA A 278 9.06 -15.04 -24.71
CA ALA A 278 9.43 -16.15 -25.62
C ALA A 278 9.72 -15.69 -27.06
N GLY A 279 10.26 -14.48 -27.22
CA GLY A 279 10.49 -13.83 -28.51
C GLY A 279 9.22 -13.39 -29.25
N PHE A 280 8.05 -13.44 -28.61
CA PHE A 280 6.78 -12.94 -29.11
C PHE A 280 6.51 -11.53 -28.59
N ASP A 281 6.22 -10.59 -29.46
CA ASP A 281 5.83 -9.22 -29.07
C ASP A 281 4.35 -9.17 -28.68
N LEU A 282 4.08 -9.02 -27.38
CA LEU A 282 2.71 -8.86 -26.88
C LEU A 282 2.09 -7.53 -27.38
N ALA A 283 2.91 -6.53 -27.67
CA ALA A 283 2.52 -5.18 -28.08
C ALA A 283 2.48 -4.98 -29.60
N GLN A 284 2.56 -6.04 -30.41
CA GLN A 284 2.50 -5.90 -31.86
C GLN A 284 1.18 -5.27 -32.34
N ARG A 285 1.25 -4.51 -33.44
CA ARG A 285 0.15 -3.69 -33.98
C ARG A 285 -1.17 -4.44 -34.20
N SER A 286 -1.11 -5.73 -34.54
CA SER A 286 -2.30 -6.58 -34.75
C SER A 286 -3.12 -6.84 -33.49
N HIS A 287 -2.54 -6.62 -32.30
CA HIS A 287 -3.23 -6.77 -31.01
C HIS A 287 -3.91 -5.49 -30.52
N TRP A 288 -3.56 -4.32 -31.07
CA TRP A 288 -4.13 -3.06 -30.62
C TRP A 288 -5.64 -3.03 -30.87
N GLY A 289 -6.42 -2.66 -29.86
CA GLY A 289 -7.88 -2.67 -29.94
C GLY A 289 -8.50 -4.07 -29.92
N LYS A 290 -7.74 -5.13 -29.58
CA LYS A 290 -8.25 -6.51 -29.42
C LYS A 290 -8.39 -6.88 -27.94
N PRO A 291 -9.29 -7.81 -27.59
CA PRO A 291 -9.39 -8.33 -26.23
C PRO A 291 -8.18 -9.20 -25.85
N ALA A 292 -7.90 -9.32 -24.56
CA ALA A 292 -6.79 -10.09 -24.00
C ALA A 292 -6.72 -11.54 -24.54
N SER A 293 -7.88 -12.17 -24.75
CA SER A 293 -7.98 -13.54 -25.25
C SER A 293 -7.29 -13.76 -26.60
N VAL A 294 -7.29 -12.75 -27.48
CA VAL A 294 -6.61 -12.82 -28.78
C VAL A 294 -5.09 -12.87 -28.60
N VAL A 295 -4.55 -12.09 -27.66
CA VAL A 295 -3.11 -12.06 -27.36
C VAL A 295 -2.65 -13.41 -26.77
N ILE A 296 -3.44 -13.99 -25.86
CA ILE A 296 -3.15 -15.31 -25.26
C ILE A 296 -3.13 -16.39 -26.34
N GLN A 297 -4.13 -16.43 -27.22
CA GLN A 297 -4.22 -17.42 -28.30
C GLN A 297 -3.06 -17.29 -29.30
N ALA A 298 -2.68 -16.04 -29.65
CA ALA A 298 -1.56 -15.79 -30.54
C ALA A 298 -0.22 -16.23 -29.92
N LEU A 299 -0.02 -16.00 -28.62
CA LEU A 299 1.16 -16.50 -27.89
C LEU A 299 1.17 -18.04 -27.82
N ALA A 300 0.03 -18.68 -27.54
CA ALA A 300 -0.08 -20.14 -27.51
C ALA A 300 0.31 -20.75 -28.88
N GLU A 301 -0.19 -20.18 -29.97
CA GLU A 301 0.16 -20.62 -31.31
C GLU A 301 1.65 -20.37 -31.64
N HIS A 302 2.21 -19.24 -31.20
CA HIS A 302 3.65 -18.97 -31.35
C HIS A 302 4.51 -20.02 -30.62
N LEU A 303 4.17 -20.37 -29.37
CA LEU A 303 4.88 -21.40 -28.61
C LEU A 303 4.81 -22.78 -29.27
N ARG A 304 3.66 -23.11 -29.89
CA ARG A 304 3.47 -24.34 -30.67
C ARG A 304 4.35 -24.35 -31.92
N ILE A 305 4.37 -23.26 -32.69
CA ILE A 305 5.19 -23.13 -33.90
C ILE A 305 6.69 -23.20 -33.55
N LYS A 306 7.10 -22.63 -32.41
CA LYS A 306 8.47 -22.70 -31.91
C LYS A 306 8.86 -24.06 -31.31
N GLY A 307 7.96 -25.04 -31.27
CA GLY A 307 8.22 -26.37 -30.71
C GLY A 307 8.41 -26.39 -29.19
N ARG A 308 7.92 -25.37 -28.47
CA ARG A 308 8.07 -25.24 -27.01
C ARG A 308 6.94 -25.91 -26.23
N ALA A 309 5.81 -26.08 -26.88
CA ALA A 309 4.63 -26.74 -26.34
C ALA A 309 3.95 -27.58 -27.44
N SER A 310 3.23 -28.63 -27.03
CA SER A 310 2.41 -29.40 -27.96
C SER A 310 1.09 -28.68 -28.24
N ARG A 311 0.31 -29.17 -29.21
CA ARG A 311 -1.05 -28.65 -29.47
C ARG A 311 -1.92 -28.69 -28.21
N GLN A 312 -1.77 -29.72 -27.37
CA GLN A 312 -2.52 -29.87 -26.12
C GLN A 312 -2.06 -28.87 -25.05
N THR A 313 -0.75 -28.65 -24.91
CA THR A 313 -0.19 -27.86 -23.79
C THR A 313 0.06 -26.39 -24.11
N ALA A 314 -0.15 -25.95 -25.35
CA ALA A 314 0.13 -24.59 -25.80
C ALA A 314 -0.60 -23.48 -25.02
N ASP A 315 -1.91 -23.65 -24.74
CA ASP A 315 -2.68 -22.67 -23.95
C ASP A 315 -2.17 -22.59 -22.51
N LEU A 316 -1.92 -23.74 -21.87
CA LEU A 316 -1.33 -23.78 -20.52
C LEU A 316 0.05 -23.12 -20.49
N ALA A 317 0.90 -23.40 -21.49
CA ALA A 317 2.23 -22.80 -21.60
C ALA A 317 2.18 -21.27 -21.74
N ALA A 318 1.28 -20.75 -22.57
CA ALA A 318 1.07 -19.31 -22.73
C ALA A 318 0.63 -18.68 -21.40
N ARG A 319 -0.35 -19.30 -20.70
CA ARG A 319 -0.83 -18.81 -19.41
C ARG A 319 0.24 -18.84 -18.32
N LEU A 320 1.08 -19.87 -18.27
CA LEU A 320 2.19 -19.92 -17.30
C LEU A 320 3.17 -18.76 -17.54
N LEU A 321 3.58 -18.51 -18.79
CA LEU A 321 4.45 -17.37 -19.10
C LEU A 321 3.81 -16.02 -18.76
N LEU A 322 2.54 -15.84 -19.12
CA LEU A 322 1.81 -14.60 -18.88
C LEU A 322 1.60 -14.33 -17.39
N ALA A 323 1.40 -15.36 -16.56
CA ALA A 323 1.24 -15.19 -15.11
C ALA A 323 2.43 -14.47 -14.48
N ARG A 324 3.64 -14.67 -15.02
CA ARG A 324 4.85 -13.99 -14.58
C ARG A 324 5.05 -12.63 -15.24
N GLN A 325 4.79 -12.52 -16.55
CA GLN A 325 5.27 -11.39 -17.36
C GLN A 325 4.22 -10.34 -17.69
N ALA A 326 2.95 -10.73 -17.81
CA ALA A 326 1.83 -9.85 -18.12
C ALA A 326 0.53 -10.41 -17.51
N PRO A 327 0.46 -10.51 -16.17
CA PRO A 327 -0.66 -11.16 -15.47
C PRO A 327 -2.00 -10.45 -15.70
N GLU A 328 -1.99 -9.19 -16.14
CA GLU A 328 -3.18 -8.43 -16.55
C GLU A 328 -3.94 -9.13 -17.69
N LEU A 329 -3.25 -9.88 -18.55
CA LEU A 329 -3.87 -10.68 -19.62
C LEU A 329 -4.64 -11.89 -19.09
N LEU A 330 -4.44 -12.29 -17.84
CA LEU A 330 -5.04 -13.50 -17.25
C LEU A 330 -6.17 -13.24 -16.26
N VAL A 331 -6.41 -11.98 -15.91
CA VAL A 331 -7.50 -11.59 -15.01
C VAL A 331 -8.85 -12.01 -15.59
N LYS A 332 -9.75 -12.44 -14.71
CA LYS A 332 -11.04 -13.00 -15.10
C LYS A 332 -12.05 -11.89 -15.39
N GLY A 333 -12.92 -12.12 -16.36
CA GLY A 333 -14.07 -11.23 -16.61
C GLY A 333 -13.68 -9.82 -17.06
N VAL A 334 -12.54 -9.64 -17.74
CA VAL A 334 -12.21 -8.35 -18.37
C VAL A 334 -13.24 -8.04 -19.47
N PRO A 335 -13.95 -6.90 -19.39
CA PRO A 335 -14.95 -6.54 -20.41
C PRO A 335 -14.31 -6.41 -21.80
N SER A 336 -15.06 -6.77 -22.86
CA SER A 336 -14.56 -6.74 -24.25
C SER A 336 -14.17 -5.35 -24.75
N SER A 337 -14.70 -4.31 -24.10
CA SER A 337 -14.41 -2.89 -24.31
C SER A 337 -13.07 -2.43 -23.69
N VAL A 338 -12.51 -3.19 -22.76
CA VAL A 338 -11.17 -2.96 -22.20
C VAL A 338 -10.16 -3.64 -23.12
N THR A 339 -9.86 -2.97 -24.24
CA THR A 339 -9.02 -3.52 -25.31
C THR A 339 -7.54 -3.23 -25.11
N TYR A 340 -6.67 -4.11 -25.60
CA TYR A 340 -5.22 -4.00 -25.44
C TYR A 340 -4.69 -2.70 -26.06
N GLY A 341 -4.00 -1.89 -25.25
CA GLY A 341 -3.51 -0.55 -25.64
C GLY A 341 -4.52 0.60 -25.48
N SER A 342 -5.72 0.34 -24.96
CA SER A 342 -6.69 1.39 -24.62
C SER A 342 -6.37 2.11 -23.32
N LEU A 343 -7.06 3.23 -23.07
CA LEU A 343 -6.94 3.98 -21.82
C LEU A 343 -7.31 3.14 -20.60
N LEU A 344 -8.44 2.41 -20.66
CA LEU A 344 -8.91 1.56 -19.58
C LEU A 344 -7.96 0.38 -19.35
N TRP A 345 -7.42 -0.21 -20.41
CA TRP A 345 -6.38 -1.24 -20.29
C TRP A 345 -5.14 -0.74 -19.56
N THR A 346 -4.75 0.51 -19.80
CA THR A 346 -3.58 1.12 -19.14
C THR A 346 -3.79 1.27 -17.63
N GLN A 347 -4.95 1.81 -17.20
CA GLN A 347 -5.29 1.88 -15.77
C GLN A 347 -5.31 0.49 -15.14
N PHE A 348 -5.94 -0.46 -15.82
CA PHE A 348 -6.07 -1.83 -15.37
C PHE A 348 -4.71 -2.56 -15.27
N ALA A 349 -3.80 -2.36 -16.22
CA ALA A 349 -2.44 -2.91 -16.16
C ALA A 349 -1.63 -2.30 -15.00
N ILE A 350 -1.80 -1.00 -14.72
CA ILE A 350 -1.18 -0.34 -13.56
C ILE A 350 -1.76 -0.88 -12.25
N ALA A 351 -3.09 -1.08 -12.16
CA ALA A 351 -3.77 -1.68 -11.01
C ALA A 351 -3.22 -3.08 -10.73
N THR A 352 -3.15 -3.89 -11.77
CA THR A 352 -2.59 -5.25 -11.73
C THR A 352 -1.15 -5.22 -11.25
N ALA A 353 -0.32 -4.31 -11.77
CA ALA A 353 1.08 -4.19 -11.36
C ALA A 353 1.25 -3.79 -9.89
N ARG A 354 0.35 -2.97 -9.32
CA ARG A 354 0.35 -2.65 -7.88
C ARG A 354 0.06 -3.89 -7.03
N LEU A 355 -0.97 -4.65 -7.41
CA LEU A 355 -1.35 -5.87 -6.70
C LEU A 355 -0.27 -6.95 -6.80
N GLU A 356 0.36 -7.11 -7.96
CA GLU A 356 1.44 -8.08 -8.17
C GLU A 356 2.75 -7.66 -7.49
N ALA A 357 2.98 -6.36 -7.27
CA ALA A 357 4.09 -5.88 -6.44
C ALA A 357 3.84 -6.15 -4.94
N ASP A 358 2.60 -6.00 -4.47
CA ASP A 358 2.17 -6.29 -3.09
C ASP A 358 2.11 -7.80 -2.80
N SER A 359 1.54 -8.59 -3.70
CA SER A 359 1.28 -10.03 -3.52
C SER A 359 1.30 -10.75 -4.88
N PRO A 360 2.46 -11.24 -5.34
CA PRO A 360 2.60 -11.89 -6.63
C PRO A 360 1.67 -13.10 -6.81
N GLY A 361 0.99 -13.17 -7.96
CA GLY A 361 0.03 -14.20 -8.31
C GLY A 361 -1.38 -13.99 -7.76
N ARG A 362 -1.63 -12.90 -7.02
CA ARG A 362 -2.96 -12.59 -6.46
C ARG A 362 -3.99 -12.34 -7.56
N VAL A 363 -3.60 -11.65 -8.64
CA VAL A 363 -4.56 -11.25 -9.69
C VAL A 363 -5.05 -12.43 -10.54
N LEU A 364 -4.37 -13.58 -10.49
CA LEU A 364 -4.78 -14.81 -11.19
C LEU A 364 -6.13 -15.35 -10.70
N ASN A 365 -6.51 -15.00 -9.47
CA ASN A 365 -7.78 -15.38 -8.88
C ASN A 365 -8.81 -14.26 -8.83
N MET A 366 -8.48 -13.07 -9.36
CA MET A 366 -9.34 -11.90 -9.27
C MET A 366 -10.12 -11.65 -10.56
N THR A 367 -11.26 -10.98 -10.42
CA THR A 367 -11.98 -10.36 -11.54
C THR A 367 -11.44 -8.97 -11.86
N TYR A 368 -11.81 -8.43 -13.02
CA TYR A 368 -11.51 -7.05 -13.40
C TYR A 368 -11.89 -6.02 -12.31
N SER A 369 -13.10 -6.12 -11.74
CA SER A 369 -13.57 -5.18 -10.71
C SER A 369 -12.84 -5.35 -9.39
N GLU A 370 -12.54 -6.58 -8.98
CA GLU A 370 -11.75 -6.84 -7.77
C GLU A 370 -10.34 -6.25 -7.88
N VAL A 371 -9.72 -6.31 -9.06
CA VAL A 371 -8.39 -5.73 -9.31
C VAL A 371 -8.41 -4.23 -9.12
N LEU A 372 -9.39 -3.54 -9.71
CA LEU A 372 -9.48 -2.09 -9.62
C LEU A 372 -9.68 -1.62 -8.17
N VAL A 373 -10.59 -2.26 -7.43
CA VAL A 373 -10.88 -1.89 -6.04
C VAL A 373 -9.69 -2.18 -5.12
N ALA A 374 -9.11 -3.38 -5.19
CA ALA A 374 -8.01 -3.75 -4.30
C ALA A 374 -6.73 -2.92 -4.55
N ALA A 375 -6.53 -2.43 -5.76
CA ALA A 375 -5.38 -1.60 -6.10
C ALA A 375 -5.45 -0.17 -5.51
N GLU A 376 -6.63 0.33 -5.10
CA GLU A 376 -6.77 1.63 -4.43
C GLU A 376 -6.18 1.64 -3.02
N GLU A 377 -6.24 0.50 -2.33
CA GLU A 377 -5.72 0.35 -0.97
C GLU A 377 -4.18 0.32 -0.95
N ILE A 378 -3.55 0.12 -2.11
CA ILE A 378 -2.11 -0.03 -2.27
C ILE A 378 -1.48 1.31 -2.67
N GLY A 379 -0.58 1.80 -1.82
CA GLY A 379 0.17 3.03 -2.07
C GLY A 379 1.02 2.96 -3.35
N PRO A 380 1.25 4.09 -4.05
CA PRO A 380 1.96 4.12 -5.34
C PRO A 380 3.48 3.88 -5.24
N GLY A 381 4.05 3.84 -4.02
CA GLY A 381 5.48 3.77 -3.78
C GLY A 381 6.10 2.37 -3.85
N LEU A 382 5.36 1.35 -4.27
CA LEU A 382 5.89 -0.02 -4.35
C LEU A 382 6.99 -0.14 -5.41
N PRO A 383 8.12 -0.81 -5.10
CA PRO A 383 9.18 -1.08 -6.07
C PRO A 383 8.65 -1.80 -7.33
N GLY A 384 9.08 -1.38 -8.51
CA GLY A 384 8.71 -2.00 -9.79
C GLY A 384 7.41 -1.48 -10.44
N VAL A 385 6.52 -0.82 -9.70
CA VAL A 385 5.26 -0.27 -10.25
C VAL A 385 5.53 0.84 -11.29
N GLN A 386 6.54 1.67 -11.08
CA GLN A 386 6.89 2.76 -12.00
C GLN A 386 7.30 2.26 -13.39
N VAL A 387 7.99 1.11 -13.46
CA VAL A 387 8.38 0.49 -14.74
C VAL A 387 7.16 -0.04 -15.47
N ALA A 388 6.25 -0.71 -14.76
CA ALA A 388 4.99 -1.19 -15.32
C ALA A 388 4.12 -0.03 -15.82
N GLN A 389 4.02 1.05 -15.04
CA GLN A 389 3.30 2.27 -15.43
C GLN A 389 3.87 2.90 -16.69
N ARG A 390 5.20 3.00 -16.80
CA ARG A 390 5.87 3.49 -18.01
C ARG A 390 5.55 2.59 -19.21
N ASN A 391 5.71 1.28 -19.08
CA ASN A 391 5.45 0.33 -20.17
C ASN A 391 3.99 0.41 -20.66
N ALA A 392 3.04 0.50 -19.72
CA ALA A 392 1.62 0.62 -20.03
C ALA A 392 1.31 1.93 -20.78
N LEU A 393 1.88 3.06 -20.35
CA LEU A 393 1.73 4.35 -21.02
C LEU A 393 2.38 4.37 -22.41
N THR A 394 3.56 3.76 -22.56
CA THR A 394 4.23 3.64 -23.88
C THR A 394 3.42 2.76 -24.83
N LEU A 395 2.85 1.64 -24.35
CA LEU A 395 1.94 0.80 -25.15
C LEU A 395 0.72 1.60 -25.61
N TRP A 396 0.08 2.33 -24.70
CA TRP A 396 -1.05 3.20 -25.03
C TRP A 396 -0.67 4.26 -26.05
N ALA A 397 0.48 4.92 -25.87
CA ALA A 397 0.94 5.97 -26.76
C ALA A 397 1.17 5.46 -28.19
N ALA A 398 1.80 4.29 -28.33
CA ALA A 398 1.98 3.62 -29.61
C ALA A 398 0.64 3.24 -30.25
N ALA A 399 -0.27 2.65 -29.45
CA ALA A 399 -1.60 2.26 -29.92
C ALA A 399 -2.47 3.46 -30.35
N ASN A 400 -2.26 4.64 -29.77
CA ASN A 400 -3.01 5.86 -30.06
C ASN A 400 -2.28 6.84 -30.99
N GLY A 401 -1.14 6.45 -31.57
CA GLY A 401 -0.40 7.30 -32.53
C GLY A 401 0.23 8.56 -31.92
N VAL A 402 0.42 8.60 -30.59
CA VAL A 402 1.02 9.74 -29.87
C VAL A 402 2.54 9.80 -30.05
N VAL A 403 3.17 8.63 -30.20
CA VAL A 403 4.60 8.50 -30.46
C VAL A 403 4.79 7.97 -31.87
N ASP A 404 5.62 8.65 -32.65
CA ASP A 404 6.07 8.16 -33.94
C ASP A 404 7.49 7.58 -33.76
N GLY A 405 7.73 6.35 -34.23
CA GLY A 405 8.99 5.61 -34.02
C GLY A 405 10.25 6.23 -34.66
N ARG A 406 10.15 7.49 -35.11
CA ARG A 406 11.18 8.30 -35.77
C ARG A 406 11.59 9.53 -34.95
N ASP A 407 10.95 9.80 -33.81
CA ASP A 407 11.22 10.99 -32.99
C ASP A 407 12.53 10.81 -32.20
N THR A 408 13.40 11.83 -32.24
CA THR A 408 14.76 11.84 -31.65
C THR A 408 14.82 12.57 -30.31
N SER A 409 13.66 12.86 -29.73
CA SER A 409 13.54 13.59 -28.46
C SER A 409 13.99 12.75 -27.25
N SER A 410 14.41 13.43 -26.17
CA SER A 410 14.82 12.75 -24.95
C SER A 410 13.67 11.95 -24.33
N VAL A 411 13.98 10.81 -23.71
CA VAL A 411 13.01 9.95 -23.01
C VAL A 411 12.11 10.73 -22.04
N ALA A 412 12.65 11.74 -21.35
CA ALA A 412 11.89 12.54 -20.38
C ALA A 412 10.84 13.45 -21.06
N SER A 413 11.22 14.15 -22.13
CA SER A 413 10.30 15.00 -22.91
C SER A 413 9.22 14.18 -23.62
N GLU A 414 9.55 12.98 -24.08
CA GLU A 414 8.60 12.06 -24.69
C GLU A 414 7.57 11.55 -23.68
N MET A 415 8.01 11.12 -22.50
CA MET A 415 7.11 10.65 -21.45
C MET A 415 6.15 11.74 -20.94
N GLU A 416 6.59 12.99 -20.88
CA GLU A 416 5.71 14.11 -20.52
C GLU A 416 4.63 14.35 -21.58
N ARG A 417 4.98 14.26 -22.87
CA ARG A 417 4.02 14.34 -23.97
C ARG A 417 2.99 13.21 -23.90
N ILE A 418 3.45 11.98 -23.68
CA ILE A 418 2.59 10.80 -23.50
C ILE A 418 1.63 11.03 -22.33
N ARG A 419 2.14 11.51 -21.19
CA ARG A 419 1.35 11.77 -19.98
C ARG A 419 0.27 12.83 -20.22
N LEU A 420 0.61 13.93 -20.88
CA LEU A 420 -0.36 14.99 -21.20
C LEU A 420 -1.46 14.48 -22.15
N ALA A 421 -1.08 13.76 -23.20
CA ALA A 421 -2.05 13.17 -24.14
C ALA A 421 -2.97 12.14 -23.43
N TYR A 422 -2.39 11.31 -22.57
CA TYR A 422 -3.13 10.31 -21.78
C TYR A 422 -4.14 10.99 -20.84
N ASN A 423 -3.69 11.99 -20.08
CA ASN A 423 -4.53 12.75 -19.16
C ASN A 423 -5.64 13.51 -19.90
N ASN A 424 -5.39 13.99 -21.12
CA ASN A 424 -6.43 14.60 -21.96
C ASN A 424 -7.52 13.58 -22.33
N GLN A 425 -7.16 12.38 -22.78
CA GLN A 425 -8.15 11.33 -23.08
C GLN A 425 -8.91 10.88 -21.81
N LEU A 426 -8.23 10.80 -20.66
CA LEU A 426 -8.85 10.52 -19.37
C LEU A 426 -9.87 11.59 -18.99
N SER A 427 -9.52 12.86 -19.20
CA SER A 427 -10.40 14.00 -18.92
C SER A 427 -11.65 13.96 -19.81
N VAL A 428 -11.51 13.64 -21.10
CA VAL A 428 -12.65 13.50 -22.02
C VAL A 428 -13.61 12.40 -21.54
N LEU A 429 -13.09 11.20 -21.22
CA LEU A 429 -13.93 10.10 -20.76
C LEU A 429 -14.58 10.40 -19.41
N THR A 430 -13.85 10.99 -18.46
CA THR A 430 -14.38 11.34 -17.13
C THR A 430 -15.44 12.43 -17.23
N SER A 431 -15.22 13.44 -18.09
CA SER A 431 -16.20 14.50 -18.35
C SER A 431 -17.45 13.93 -19.00
N ALA A 432 -17.31 13.09 -20.03
CA ALA A 432 -18.42 12.42 -20.69
C ALA A 432 -19.24 11.58 -19.70
N ALA A 433 -18.57 10.79 -18.86
CA ALA A 433 -19.22 10.00 -17.81
C ALA A 433 -19.97 10.87 -16.80
N THR A 434 -19.38 12.00 -16.39
CA THR A 434 -20.02 12.95 -15.45
C THR A 434 -21.26 13.58 -16.07
N LEU A 435 -21.17 14.00 -17.34
CA LEU A 435 -22.27 14.61 -18.07
C LEU A 435 -23.43 13.64 -18.29
N LEU A 436 -23.13 12.36 -18.56
CA LEU A 436 -24.14 11.31 -18.70
C LEU A 436 -24.87 10.98 -17.39
N GLN A 437 -24.31 11.36 -16.24
CA GLN A 437 -24.97 11.23 -14.93
C GLN A 437 -25.88 12.41 -14.61
N THR A 438 -26.00 13.40 -15.50
CA THR A 438 -26.89 14.55 -15.28
C THR A 438 -28.34 14.09 -15.22
N GLU A 439 -28.99 14.35 -14.08
CA GLU A 439 -30.40 14.03 -13.91
C GLU A 439 -31.27 14.99 -14.75
N ILE A 440 -32.34 14.43 -15.33
CA ILE A 440 -33.39 15.24 -15.96
C ILE A 440 -34.24 15.84 -14.84
N PRO A 441 -34.44 17.17 -14.79
CA PRO A 441 -35.20 17.79 -13.71
C PRO A 441 -36.66 17.34 -13.74
N ASP A 442 -37.24 17.17 -12.56
CA ASP A 442 -38.68 16.94 -12.37
C ASP A 442 -39.34 18.24 -11.90
N ARG A 443 -40.24 18.78 -12.72
CA ARG A 443 -40.97 20.03 -12.40
C ARG A 443 -41.82 19.88 -11.13
N LYS A 444 -42.36 18.70 -10.86
CA LYS A 444 -43.12 18.41 -9.63
C LYS A 444 -42.21 18.47 -8.41
N ALA A 445 -41.00 17.92 -8.51
CA ALA A 445 -40.02 17.98 -7.42
C ALA A 445 -39.60 19.43 -7.12
N LEU A 446 -39.39 20.25 -8.15
CA LEU A 446 -39.10 21.68 -8.01
C LEU A 446 -40.29 22.44 -7.38
N ALA A 447 -41.51 22.19 -7.86
CA ALA A 447 -42.73 22.77 -7.29
C ALA A 447 -42.89 22.41 -5.81
N LEU A 448 -42.65 21.14 -5.46
CA LEU A 448 -42.70 20.66 -4.07
C LEU A 448 -41.67 21.35 -3.18
N ALA A 449 -40.43 21.49 -3.66
CA ALA A 449 -39.38 22.18 -2.93
C ALA A 449 -39.75 23.66 -2.69
N GLN A 450 -40.27 24.33 -3.73
CA GLN A 450 -40.71 25.72 -3.65
C GLN A 450 -41.88 25.91 -2.67
N LEU A 451 -42.87 25.01 -2.70
CA LEU A 451 -44.00 25.02 -1.77
C LEU A 451 -43.57 24.77 -0.32
N LYS A 452 -42.68 23.81 -0.07
CA LYS A 452 -42.12 23.56 1.27
C LYS A 452 -41.35 24.76 1.81
N ALA A 453 -40.58 25.44 0.95
CA ALA A 453 -39.84 26.63 1.34
C ALA A 453 -40.76 27.83 1.62
N ALA A 454 -41.80 28.01 0.80
CA ALA A 454 -42.75 29.11 0.94
C ALA A 454 -43.73 28.91 2.13
N PHE A 455 -44.06 27.67 2.46
CA PHE A 455 -45.05 27.28 3.47
C PHE A 455 -44.52 26.17 4.40
N PRO A 456 -43.47 26.43 5.20
CA PRO A 456 -42.89 25.43 6.10
C PRO A 456 -43.87 24.92 7.17
N GLU A 457 -44.91 25.69 7.47
CA GLU A 457 -45.99 25.35 8.39
C GLU A 457 -47.04 24.40 7.82
N VAL A 458 -47.07 24.20 6.50
CA VAL A 458 -48.08 23.37 5.82
C VAL A 458 -47.55 21.95 5.62
N GLU A 459 -48.32 20.95 6.05
CA GLU A 459 -47.96 19.55 5.86
C GLU A 459 -47.90 19.17 4.37
N THR A 460 -46.92 18.34 3.99
CA THR A 460 -46.63 18.04 2.58
C THR A 460 -47.82 17.47 1.81
N HIS A 461 -48.65 16.64 2.45
CA HIS A 461 -49.82 16.03 1.80
C HIS A 461 -50.90 17.06 1.42
N VAL A 462 -50.92 18.24 2.06
CA VAL A 462 -51.88 19.32 1.78
C VAL A 462 -51.58 19.99 0.44
N PHE A 463 -50.32 20.03 0.00
CA PHE A 463 -49.93 20.62 -1.28
C PHE A 463 -50.57 19.92 -2.49
N GLU A 464 -50.89 18.63 -2.36
CA GLU A 464 -51.54 17.82 -3.40
C GLU A 464 -53.07 17.77 -3.27
N ALA A 465 -53.64 18.37 -2.23
CA ALA A 465 -55.09 18.36 -2.01
C ALA A 465 -55.81 19.25 -3.04
N LYS A 466 -56.74 18.68 -3.81
CA LYS A 466 -57.52 19.37 -4.86
C LYS A 466 -58.66 20.20 -4.26
N THR A 467 -58.33 21.27 -3.55
CA THR A 467 -59.30 22.10 -2.84
C THR A 467 -59.31 23.56 -3.29
N LEU A 468 -58.47 23.95 -4.26
CA LEU A 468 -58.46 25.29 -4.82
C LEU A 468 -59.35 25.37 -6.07
N GLN A 469 -60.16 26.41 -6.15
CA GLN A 469 -60.99 26.71 -7.32
C GLN A 469 -60.64 28.10 -7.85
N LYS A 470 -60.47 28.21 -9.17
CA LYS A 470 -60.28 29.51 -9.82
C LYS A 470 -61.64 30.22 -9.87
N ALA A 471 -61.68 31.50 -9.50
CA ALA A 471 -62.91 32.29 -9.44
C ALA A 471 -62.69 33.71 -9.96
N TRP A 472 -63.75 34.30 -10.53
CA TRP A 472 -63.85 35.72 -10.82
C TRP A 472 -64.35 36.47 -9.58
N LEU A 473 -63.56 37.42 -9.07
CA LEU A 473 -64.03 38.35 -8.04
C LEU A 473 -64.51 39.66 -8.69
N ASN A 474 -65.58 39.58 -9.49
CA ASN A 474 -66.31 40.77 -9.94
C ASN A 474 -67.34 41.18 -8.87
N PRO A 475 -67.36 42.47 -8.44
CA PRO A 475 -68.45 42.97 -7.61
C PRO A 475 -69.81 42.76 -8.31
N GLY A 476 -70.66 41.89 -7.76
CA GLY A 476 -72.04 41.65 -8.23
C GLY A 476 -72.28 40.43 -9.15
N ARG A 477 -71.25 39.73 -9.64
CA ARG A 477 -71.38 38.42 -10.33
C ARG A 477 -70.15 37.53 -10.09
N PRO A 478 -70.07 36.81 -8.96
CA PRO A 478 -69.03 35.81 -8.78
C PRO A 478 -69.30 34.62 -9.71
N GLY A 479 -68.28 34.19 -10.45
CA GLY A 479 -68.31 33.00 -11.29
C GLY A 479 -67.11 32.12 -10.97
N VAL A 480 -67.33 30.80 -10.87
CA VAL A 480 -66.24 29.83 -10.69
C VAL A 480 -65.91 29.18 -12.01
N PHE A 481 -64.61 28.98 -12.26
CA PHE A 481 -64.18 28.19 -13.41
C PHE A 481 -64.34 26.70 -13.08
N PRO A 482 -64.65 25.85 -14.08
CA PRO A 482 -64.73 24.42 -13.86
C PRO A 482 -63.36 23.82 -13.52
N GLY A 483 -63.35 22.90 -12.54
CA GLY A 483 -62.18 22.11 -12.16
C GLY A 483 -61.41 22.65 -10.95
N MET A 484 -61.27 21.82 -9.91
CA MET A 484 -60.48 22.12 -8.72
C MET A 484 -59.01 21.71 -8.94
N ARG A 485 -58.09 22.50 -8.40
CA ARG A 485 -56.63 22.31 -8.45
C ARG A 485 -56.05 22.15 -7.06
N SER A 486 -54.85 21.59 -6.99
CA SER A 486 -54.00 21.62 -5.80
C SER A 486 -52.99 22.76 -5.86
N MET A 487 -52.35 23.10 -4.74
CA MET A 487 -51.26 24.08 -4.74
C MET A 487 -50.12 23.63 -5.66
N MET A 488 -49.87 22.30 -5.68
CA MET A 488 -48.92 21.66 -6.57
C MET A 488 -49.26 21.88 -8.04
N ASP A 489 -50.51 21.59 -8.44
CA ASP A 489 -50.93 21.77 -9.85
C ASP A 489 -50.74 23.21 -10.30
N ILE A 490 -51.14 24.19 -9.48
CA ILE A 490 -51.05 25.63 -9.82
C ILE A 490 -49.59 26.08 -9.98
N VAL A 491 -48.71 25.67 -9.06
CA VAL A 491 -47.27 25.97 -9.13
C VAL A 491 -46.62 25.27 -10.33
N MET A 492 -47.01 24.03 -10.60
CA MET A 492 -46.56 23.27 -11.78
C MET A 492 -47.13 23.81 -13.09
N GLU A 493 -48.31 24.44 -13.12
CA GLU A 493 -48.84 25.07 -14.34
C GLU A 493 -48.02 26.34 -14.62
N GLY A 494 -47.80 27.17 -13.61
CA GLY A 494 -47.08 28.45 -13.73
C GLY A 494 -47.92 29.54 -14.40
N ASP A 495 -49.23 29.32 -14.53
CA ASP A 495 -50.16 30.29 -15.14
C ASP A 495 -50.27 31.55 -14.27
N THR A 496 -50.24 32.70 -14.94
CA THR A 496 -50.55 33.98 -14.29
C THR A 496 -52.06 34.18 -14.23
N LEU A 497 -52.56 34.58 -13.07
CA LEU A 497 -53.95 34.99 -12.92
C LEU A 497 -54.15 36.32 -13.66
N GLY A 498 -55.26 36.45 -14.39
CA GLY A 498 -55.67 37.75 -14.93
C GLY A 498 -56.13 38.69 -13.81
N ASP A 499 -56.18 40.01 -14.08
CA ASP A 499 -56.46 41.09 -13.12
C ASP A 499 -57.72 40.95 -12.23
N LYS A 500 -58.61 39.99 -12.53
CA LYS A 500 -59.90 39.76 -11.84
C LYS A 500 -60.10 38.31 -11.40
N GLU A 501 -59.09 37.47 -11.57
CA GLU A 501 -59.10 36.04 -11.29
C GLU A 501 -58.35 35.77 -9.98
N HIS A 502 -58.91 34.92 -9.13
CA HIS A 502 -58.26 34.53 -7.87
C HIS A 502 -58.45 33.04 -7.59
N TRP A 503 -57.52 32.46 -6.84
CA TRP A 503 -57.70 31.15 -6.24
C TRP A 503 -58.46 31.28 -4.91
N ILE A 504 -59.51 30.49 -4.75
CA ILE A 504 -60.26 30.36 -3.48
C ILE A 504 -60.17 28.91 -2.99
N SER A 505 -60.14 28.71 -1.67
CA SER A 505 -60.20 27.37 -1.06
C SER A 505 -61.07 27.41 0.20
N GLN A 506 -61.81 26.33 0.44
CA GLN A 506 -62.54 26.10 1.70
C GLN A 506 -61.68 25.31 2.71
N ASP A 507 -60.51 24.84 2.31
CA ASP A 507 -59.59 24.10 3.17
C ASP A 507 -58.78 25.06 4.04
N LYS A 508 -59.12 25.13 5.34
CA LYS A 508 -58.47 26.02 6.30
C LYS A 508 -56.98 25.73 6.52
N ARG A 509 -56.49 24.56 6.07
CA ARG A 509 -55.05 24.22 6.13
C ARG A 509 -54.23 24.97 5.08
N ILE A 510 -54.88 25.55 4.06
CA ILE A 510 -54.22 26.31 2.99
C ILE A 510 -54.24 27.81 3.34
N PRO A 511 -53.08 28.47 3.50
CA PRO A 511 -53.00 29.91 3.72
C PRO A 511 -53.27 30.68 2.41
N ILE A 512 -54.53 30.67 1.96
CA ILE A 512 -54.93 31.07 0.61
C ILE A 512 -54.52 32.50 0.21
N GLN A 513 -54.61 33.46 1.13
CA GLN A 513 -54.20 34.86 0.85
C GLN A 513 -52.70 34.97 0.57
N ARG A 514 -51.88 34.29 1.37
CA ARG A 514 -50.42 34.24 1.19
C ARG A 514 -50.05 33.48 -0.08
N PHE A 515 -50.77 32.39 -0.37
CA PHE A 515 -50.60 31.64 -1.61
C PHE A 515 -50.86 32.47 -2.85
N CYS A 516 -52.00 33.17 -2.93
CA CYS A 516 -52.31 34.07 -4.04
C CYS A 516 -51.26 35.17 -4.18
N ALA A 517 -50.88 35.85 -3.10
CA ALA A 517 -49.89 36.93 -3.14
C ALA A 517 -48.51 36.46 -3.65
N LEU A 518 -48.05 35.29 -3.21
CA LEU A 518 -46.77 34.73 -3.67
C LEU A 518 -46.85 34.24 -5.12
N SER A 519 -47.98 33.66 -5.52
CA SER A 519 -48.25 33.24 -6.90
C SER A 519 -48.27 34.45 -7.86
N GLU A 520 -48.99 35.52 -7.51
CA GLU A 520 -49.10 36.76 -8.29
C GLU A 520 -47.76 37.49 -8.43
N SER A 521 -46.93 37.47 -7.37
CA SER A 521 -45.59 38.06 -7.43
C SER A 521 -44.56 37.22 -8.22
N GLY A 522 -44.97 36.07 -8.77
CA GLY A 522 -44.08 35.12 -9.45
C GLY A 522 -43.11 34.39 -8.51
N LYS A 523 -43.23 34.53 -7.18
CA LYS A 523 -42.33 33.90 -6.21
C LYS A 523 -42.54 32.39 -6.07
N LEU A 524 -43.64 31.87 -6.60
CA LEU A 524 -43.89 30.44 -6.70
C LEU A 524 -43.61 29.90 -8.11
N ASP A 525 -43.20 30.72 -9.07
CA ASP A 525 -42.95 30.24 -10.43
C ASP A 525 -41.71 29.33 -10.47
N VAL A 526 -41.90 28.14 -11.01
CA VAL A 526 -40.84 27.15 -11.25
C VAL A 526 -40.65 26.87 -12.75
N SER A 527 -41.48 27.46 -13.63
CA SER A 527 -41.50 27.18 -15.07
C SER A 527 -40.20 27.60 -15.78
N GLY A 528 -39.73 28.82 -15.54
CA GLY A 528 -38.49 29.33 -16.12
C GLY A 528 -37.25 28.58 -15.60
N ALA A 529 -37.21 28.31 -14.29
CA ALA A 529 -36.13 27.53 -13.67
C ALA A 529 -36.11 26.08 -14.20
N PHE A 530 -37.27 25.45 -14.33
CA PHE A 530 -37.42 24.13 -14.93
C PHE A 530 -36.94 24.11 -16.39
N ALA A 531 -37.43 25.04 -17.23
CA ALA A 531 -37.05 25.08 -18.64
C ALA A 531 -35.53 25.26 -18.81
N SER A 532 -34.92 26.17 -18.04
CA SER A 532 -33.46 26.36 -18.07
C SER A 532 -32.71 25.12 -17.59
N ALA A 533 -33.12 24.50 -16.49
CA ALA A 533 -32.48 23.29 -15.98
C ALA A 533 -32.64 22.11 -16.94
N TYR A 534 -33.80 21.99 -17.58
CA TYR A 534 -34.11 20.92 -18.53
C TYR A 534 -33.23 21.02 -19.77
N GLU A 535 -33.14 22.19 -20.39
CA GLU A 535 -32.25 22.41 -21.54
C GLU A 535 -30.77 22.20 -21.19
N GLN A 536 -30.35 22.59 -19.98
CA GLN A 536 -28.99 22.32 -19.49
C GLN A 536 -28.73 20.81 -19.34
N SER A 537 -29.69 20.06 -18.79
CA SER A 537 -29.58 18.60 -18.68
C SER A 537 -29.54 17.92 -20.04
N LEU A 538 -30.37 18.34 -21.00
CA LEU A 538 -30.32 17.79 -22.37
C LEU A 538 -28.97 18.06 -23.04
N THR A 539 -28.50 19.31 -22.96
CA THR A 539 -27.17 19.69 -23.50
C THR A 539 -26.05 18.89 -22.83
N ALA A 540 -26.12 18.65 -21.52
CA ALA A 540 -25.15 17.84 -20.81
C ALA A 540 -25.16 16.39 -21.31
N LEU A 541 -26.35 15.77 -21.40
CA LEU A 541 -26.50 14.40 -21.90
C LEU A 541 -26.00 14.25 -23.34
N GLU A 542 -26.33 15.19 -24.23
CA GLU A 542 -25.82 15.21 -25.61
C GLU A 542 -24.29 15.24 -25.64
N ASN A 543 -23.67 16.20 -24.95
CA ASN A 543 -22.21 16.31 -24.86
C ASN A 543 -21.57 15.06 -24.22
N GLY A 544 -22.26 14.43 -23.27
CA GLY A 544 -21.87 13.17 -22.65
C GLY A 544 -21.82 12.02 -23.66
N HIS A 545 -22.88 11.82 -24.43
CA HIS A 545 -22.93 10.81 -25.49
C HIS A 545 -21.90 11.10 -26.59
N GLU A 546 -21.73 12.36 -26.98
CA GLU A 546 -20.73 12.73 -27.99
C GLU A 546 -19.30 12.39 -27.54
N GLY A 547 -18.94 12.78 -26.31
CA GLY A 547 -17.64 12.48 -25.74
C GLY A 547 -17.39 10.97 -25.64
N LEU A 548 -18.43 10.21 -25.31
CA LEU A 548 -18.35 8.75 -25.22
C LEU A 548 -18.17 8.08 -26.59
N VAL A 549 -18.88 8.51 -27.63
CA VAL A 549 -18.70 7.97 -28.99
C VAL A 549 -17.29 8.24 -29.51
N ARG A 550 -16.76 9.46 -29.33
CA ARG A 550 -15.38 9.80 -29.69
C ARG A 550 -14.37 8.92 -28.97
N TYR A 551 -14.60 8.68 -27.69
CA TYR A 551 -13.78 7.76 -26.91
C TYR A 551 -13.85 6.33 -27.50
N LEU A 552 -15.05 5.79 -27.75
CA LEU A 552 -15.21 4.43 -28.28
C LEU A 552 -14.50 4.24 -29.62
N ILE A 553 -14.63 5.20 -30.56
CA ILE A 553 -13.91 5.16 -31.84
C ILE A 553 -12.40 5.12 -31.62
N SER A 554 -11.87 5.91 -30.67
CA SER A 554 -10.43 5.93 -30.36
C SER A 554 -9.89 4.60 -29.83
N THR A 555 -10.73 3.72 -29.29
CA THR A 555 -10.35 2.40 -28.75
C THR A 555 -10.40 1.25 -29.78
N LEU A 556 -10.89 1.53 -30.99
CA LEU A 556 -11.00 0.54 -32.06
C LEU A 556 -9.63 0.08 -32.58
N ALA A 557 -9.61 -1.10 -33.19
CA ALA A 557 -8.42 -1.60 -33.88
C ALA A 557 -7.97 -0.60 -34.96
N PRO A 558 -6.66 -0.48 -35.25
CA PRO A 558 -6.14 0.51 -36.19
C PRO A 558 -6.86 0.55 -37.56
N GLU A 559 -7.19 -0.61 -38.13
CA GLU A 559 -7.91 -0.68 -39.42
C GLU A 559 -9.33 -0.15 -39.35
N ASP A 560 -10.04 -0.42 -38.25
CA ASP A 560 -11.39 0.08 -38.03
C ASP A 560 -11.38 1.59 -37.80
N ARG A 561 -10.40 2.14 -37.07
CA ARG A 561 -10.20 3.59 -36.96
C ARG A 561 -9.97 4.23 -38.33
N MET A 562 -9.10 3.63 -39.13
CA MET A 562 -8.88 4.09 -40.50
C MET A 562 -10.17 4.04 -41.34
N ASN A 563 -11.06 3.06 -41.10
CA ASN A 563 -12.37 3.01 -41.75
C ASN A 563 -13.19 4.23 -41.36
N PHE A 564 -13.39 4.49 -40.06
CA PHE A 564 -14.17 5.65 -39.59
C PHE A 564 -13.60 7.00 -40.06
N GLU A 565 -12.27 7.16 -40.04
CA GLU A 565 -11.59 8.41 -40.34
C GLU A 565 -11.58 8.76 -41.85
N TYR A 566 -11.46 7.74 -42.71
CA TYR A 566 -11.19 7.95 -44.14
C TYR A 566 -12.22 7.31 -45.08
N GLY A 567 -12.99 6.31 -44.64
CA GLY A 567 -14.03 5.70 -45.47
C GLY A 567 -15.28 6.56 -45.60
N ARG A 568 -15.99 6.49 -46.72
CA ARG A 568 -17.31 7.12 -46.90
C ARG A 568 -18.29 6.61 -45.85
N LEU A 569 -19.02 7.51 -45.20
CA LEU A 569 -19.97 7.21 -44.13
C LEU A 569 -21.42 7.31 -44.64
N GLU A 570 -22.25 6.35 -44.25
CA GLU A 570 -23.70 6.38 -44.34
C GLU A 570 -24.26 5.88 -43.01
N PHE A 571 -25.23 6.59 -42.41
CA PHE A 571 -25.75 6.24 -41.09
C PHE A 571 -27.17 5.67 -41.18
N PHE A 572 -27.48 4.73 -40.31
CA PHE A 572 -28.76 4.06 -40.24
C PHE A 572 -29.24 4.04 -38.80
N HIS A 573 -30.52 4.38 -38.60
CA HIS A 573 -31.15 4.40 -37.29
C HIS A 573 -32.45 3.62 -37.33
N THR A 574 -32.70 2.82 -36.29
CA THR A 574 -33.82 1.87 -36.24
C THR A 574 -34.73 2.16 -35.06
N ASN A 575 -36.03 2.29 -35.32
CA ASN A 575 -37.07 2.43 -34.31
C ASN A 575 -38.06 1.26 -34.40
N ASP A 576 -38.61 0.83 -33.26
CA ASP A 576 -39.65 -0.19 -33.21
C ASP A 576 -41.04 0.44 -33.07
N TYR A 577 -41.98 -0.05 -33.86
CA TYR A 577 -43.37 0.42 -33.88
C TYR A 577 -44.34 -0.72 -33.60
N THR A 578 -45.48 -0.43 -32.99
CA THR A 578 -46.59 -1.37 -32.83
C THR A 578 -47.63 -1.17 -33.93
N MET A 579 -48.02 -2.27 -34.57
CA MET A 579 -49.18 -2.34 -35.46
C MET A 579 -50.45 -2.58 -34.65
N ALA A 580 -51.48 -1.77 -34.90
CA ALA A 580 -52.82 -2.06 -34.44
C ALA A 580 -53.39 -3.31 -35.16
N MET A 581 -54.46 -3.87 -34.62
CA MET A 581 -55.14 -5.02 -35.25
C MET A 581 -56.00 -4.64 -36.47
N ASP A 582 -56.14 -3.35 -36.77
CA ASP A 582 -56.83 -2.83 -37.95
C ASP A 582 -55.83 -2.32 -39.03
N LEU A 583 -56.32 -2.19 -40.26
CA LEU A 583 -55.51 -1.80 -41.44
C LEU A 583 -55.36 -0.27 -41.61
N THR A 584 -55.96 0.53 -40.75
CA THR A 584 -56.11 1.99 -40.92
C THR A 584 -55.33 2.82 -39.91
N THR A 585 -55.05 2.25 -38.74
CA THR A 585 -54.35 2.92 -37.66
C THR A 585 -52.85 2.98 -38.00
N PRO A 586 -52.25 4.18 -38.05
CA PRO A 586 -50.83 4.32 -38.31
C PRO A 586 -50.01 3.65 -37.20
N LEU A 587 -48.79 3.26 -37.56
CA LEU A 587 -47.83 2.66 -36.64
C LEU A 587 -47.56 3.58 -35.45
N ALA A 588 -47.76 3.06 -34.24
CA ALA A 588 -47.45 3.77 -33.01
C ALA A 588 -46.02 3.45 -32.58
N LEU A 589 -45.20 4.45 -32.26
CA LEU A 589 -43.85 4.22 -31.74
C LEU A 589 -43.93 3.39 -30.46
N LYS A 590 -43.18 2.28 -30.43
CA LYS A 590 -43.12 1.34 -29.31
C LYS A 590 -41.84 1.55 -28.50
N THR A 591 -40.71 1.48 -29.18
CA THR A 591 -39.37 1.62 -28.58
C THR A 591 -38.52 2.47 -29.50
N ARG A 592 -37.91 3.52 -28.94
CA ARG A 592 -36.91 4.31 -29.66
C ARG A 592 -35.60 3.54 -29.77
N GLY A 593 -34.94 3.68 -30.91
CA GLY A 593 -33.57 3.22 -31.10
C GLY A 593 -32.61 3.98 -30.21
N HIS A 594 -31.63 3.28 -29.65
CA HIS A 594 -30.54 3.85 -28.87
C HIS A 594 -29.17 3.53 -29.50
N THR A 595 -29.20 3.00 -30.72
CA THR A 595 -28.02 2.61 -31.49
C THR A 595 -27.97 3.36 -32.81
N LEU A 596 -26.76 3.48 -33.35
CA LEU A 596 -26.51 4.02 -34.68
C LEU A 596 -25.66 3.03 -35.47
N ASP A 597 -26.17 2.56 -36.60
CA ASP A 597 -25.40 1.75 -37.52
C ASP A 597 -24.66 2.66 -38.50
N VAL A 598 -23.35 2.53 -38.56
CA VAL A 598 -22.47 3.30 -39.44
C VAL A 598 -21.94 2.35 -40.52
N LYS A 599 -22.43 2.52 -41.74
CA LYS A 599 -21.83 1.89 -42.91
C LYS A 599 -20.66 2.73 -43.37
N VAL A 600 -19.54 2.06 -43.55
CA VAL A 600 -18.27 2.67 -43.95
C VAL A 600 -17.77 1.99 -45.21
N THR A 601 -17.51 2.75 -46.27
CA THR A 601 -16.91 2.23 -47.51
C THR A 601 -15.55 2.87 -47.75
N ARG A 602 -14.47 2.07 -47.75
CA ARG A 602 -13.09 2.54 -47.96
C ARG A 602 -12.39 1.65 -48.98
N GLY A 603 -11.86 2.22 -50.06
CA GLY A 603 -11.16 1.46 -51.11
C GLY A 603 -12.05 0.39 -51.78
N GLY A 604 -13.36 0.59 -51.81
CA GLY A 604 -14.33 -0.38 -52.33
C GLY A 604 -14.79 -1.47 -51.34
N GLU A 605 -14.11 -1.63 -50.20
CA GLU A 605 -14.54 -2.52 -49.13
C GLU A 605 -15.58 -1.82 -48.24
N THR A 606 -16.63 -2.53 -47.84
CA THR A 606 -17.71 -1.99 -47.02
C THR A 606 -17.76 -2.72 -45.69
N HIS A 607 -17.82 -1.96 -44.60
CA HIS A 607 -18.05 -2.47 -43.25
C HIS A 607 -19.25 -1.80 -42.60
N ILE A 608 -19.91 -2.47 -41.67
CA ILE A 608 -21.00 -1.90 -40.87
C ILE A 608 -20.65 -2.02 -39.40
N TYR A 609 -20.80 -0.91 -38.67
CA TYR A 609 -20.51 -0.82 -37.25
C TYR A 609 -21.73 -0.29 -36.49
N GLU A 610 -22.19 -1.01 -35.48
CA GLU A 610 -23.23 -0.54 -34.56
C GLU A 610 -22.58 0.17 -33.38
N ILE A 611 -22.93 1.43 -33.14
CA ILE A 611 -22.53 2.20 -31.97
C ILE A 611 -23.63 2.11 -30.91
N ASP A 612 -23.27 1.72 -29.69
CA ASP A 612 -24.17 1.67 -28.53
C ASP A 612 -23.45 2.20 -27.27
N THR A 613 -23.84 3.38 -26.82
CA THR A 613 -23.25 4.01 -25.63
C THR A 613 -23.72 3.38 -24.33
N ARG A 614 -24.91 2.75 -24.30
CA ARG A 614 -25.45 2.10 -23.10
C ARG A 614 -24.63 0.87 -22.73
N THR A 615 -24.24 0.09 -23.73
CA THR A 615 -23.37 -1.08 -23.55
C THR A 615 -21.88 -0.75 -23.72
N PHE A 616 -21.53 0.53 -23.89
CA PHE A 616 -20.16 1.01 -24.09
C PHE A 616 -19.43 0.23 -25.19
N SER A 617 -20.03 0.11 -26.38
CA SER A 617 -19.46 -0.73 -27.44
C SER A 617 -19.67 -0.19 -28.85
N ILE A 618 -18.72 -0.55 -29.72
CA ILE A 618 -18.87 -0.48 -31.17
C ILE A 618 -18.68 -1.91 -31.70
N LYS A 619 -19.69 -2.45 -32.38
CA LYS A 619 -19.69 -3.85 -32.85
C LYS A 619 -19.74 -3.91 -34.36
N ASN A 620 -18.93 -4.79 -34.95
CA ASN A 620 -19.05 -5.11 -36.36
C ASN A 620 -20.37 -5.85 -36.63
N ARG A 621 -21.12 -5.39 -37.63
CA ARG A 621 -22.41 -5.94 -38.08
C ARG A 621 -22.39 -6.23 -39.58
N ASP A 622 -21.28 -6.75 -40.09
CA ASP A 622 -21.08 -6.98 -41.53
C ASP A 622 -22.10 -7.93 -42.17
N TYR A 623 -22.82 -8.72 -41.37
CA TYR A 623 -23.96 -9.50 -41.87
C TYR A 623 -25.12 -8.62 -42.40
N LEU A 624 -25.16 -7.32 -42.09
CA LEU A 624 -26.16 -6.35 -42.58
C LEU A 624 -25.82 -5.74 -43.95
N ARG A 625 -24.66 -6.06 -44.54
CA ARG A 625 -24.18 -5.43 -45.80
C ARG A 625 -25.21 -5.52 -46.93
N SER A 626 -25.87 -6.66 -47.07
CA SER A 626 -26.90 -6.88 -48.09
C SER A 626 -28.15 -6.02 -47.88
N ARG A 627 -28.52 -5.75 -46.61
CA ARG A 627 -29.65 -4.87 -46.25
C ARG A 627 -29.30 -3.40 -46.53
N TYR A 628 -28.10 -2.96 -46.20
CA TYR A 628 -27.65 -1.56 -46.39
C TYR A 628 -27.02 -1.30 -47.76
N THR A 629 -27.66 -1.81 -48.81
CA THR A 629 -27.25 -1.58 -50.21
C THR A 629 -28.38 -0.89 -50.99
N PRO A 630 -28.10 0.23 -51.69
CA PRO A 630 -29.07 0.89 -52.56
C PRO A 630 -29.67 -0.05 -53.64
N PRO A 631 -30.93 0.16 -54.08
CA PRO A 631 -31.90 1.09 -53.51
C PRO A 631 -32.37 0.65 -52.11
N TYR A 632 -32.55 1.61 -51.22
CA TYR A 632 -32.99 1.41 -49.82
C TYR A 632 -34.51 1.23 -49.77
N THR A 633 -34.98 0.02 -50.09
CA THR A 633 -36.42 -0.31 -50.15
C THR A 633 -36.98 -0.75 -48.79
N THR A 634 -38.30 -0.62 -48.62
CA THR A 634 -39.03 -1.08 -47.42
C THR A 634 -38.70 -2.53 -47.06
N GLY A 635 -38.65 -3.44 -48.04
CA GLY A 635 -38.31 -4.85 -47.79
C GLY A 635 -36.87 -5.13 -47.33
N LYS A 636 -35.95 -4.15 -47.45
CA LYS A 636 -34.59 -4.27 -46.91
C LYS A 636 -34.43 -3.65 -45.52
N LEU A 637 -35.22 -2.61 -45.23
CA LEU A 637 -35.06 -1.76 -44.04
C LEU A 637 -36.17 -1.93 -42.99
N GLU A 638 -37.24 -2.66 -43.32
CA GLU A 638 -38.28 -3.01 -42.35
C GLU A 638 -38.22 -4.50 -42.02
N ASP A 639 -38.29 -4.83 -40.73
CA ASP A 639 -38.45 -6.19 -40.22
C ASP A 639 -39.72 -6.27 -39.38
N ARG A 640 -40.45 -7.39 -39.45
CA ARG A 640 -41.74 -7.55 -38.76
C ARG A 640 -41.76 -8.82 -37.94
N THR A 641 -41.93 -8.65 -36.63
CA THR A 641 -42.11 -9.75 -35.67
C THR A 641 -43.39 -9.54 -34.89
N ALA A 642 -44.37 -10.43 -35.09
CA ALA A 642 -45.72 -10.30 -34.52
C ALA A 642 -46.38 -8.94 -34.83
N ASN A 643 -46.75 -8.18 -33.80
CA ASN A 643 -47.31 -6.83 -33.91
C ASN A 643 -46.24 -5.72 -33.85
N THR A 644 -44.94 -6.07 -33.86
CA THR A 644 -43.83 -5.10 -33.84
C THR A 644 -43.19 -4.99 -35.22
N VAL A 645 -43.01 -3.76 -35.71
CA VAL A 645 -42.32 -3.43 -36.97
C VAL A 645 -41.09 -2.60 -36.63
N SER A 646 -39.90 -3.16 -36.88
CA SER A 646 -38.63 -2.46 -36.75
C SER A 646 -38.35 -1.74 -38.06
N LYS A 647 -38.27 -0.40 -38.04
CA LYS A 647 -37.99 0.42 -39.23
C LYS A 647 -36.65 1.08 -39.13
N THR A 648 -35.76 0.73 -40.04
CA THR A 648 -34.48 1.39 -40.25
C THR A 648 -34.63 2.50 -41.30
N VAL A 649 -33.99 3.65 -41.08
CA VAL A 649 -33.93 4.75 -42.04
C VAL A 649 -32.48 5.13 -42.32
N LEU A 650 -32.20 5.57 -43.55
CA LEU A 650 -30.95 6.29 -43.84
C LEU A 650 -31.03 7.64 -43.10
N PHE A 651 -30.14 7.84 -42.15
CA PHE A 651 -30.13 8.98 -41.24
C PHE A 651 -29.00 9.94 -41.64
N ASP A 652 -29.36 11.13 -42.12
CA ASP A 652 -28.39 12.16 -42.53
C ASP A 652 -28.87 13.54 -42.02
N PRO A 653 -28.68 13.81 -40.71
CA PRO A 653 -29.25 14.99 -40.07
C PRO A 653 -28.52 16.30 -40.38
N PHE A 654 -27.27 16.25 -40.86
CA PHE A 654 -26.39 17.42 -41.06
C PHE A 654 -25.91 17.53 -42.51
N LYS A 655 -26.83 17.82 -43.43
CA LYS A 655 -26.55 17.87 -44.88
C LYS A 655 -25.51 18.92 -45.26
N GLU A 656 -25.43 20.00 -44.49
CA GLU A 656 -24.44 21.07 -44.61
C GLU A 656 -23.01 20.60 -44.30
N GLU A 657 -22.85 19.54 -43.51
CA GLU A 657 -21.57 18.94 -43.15
C GLU A 657 -21.24 17.69 -44.01
N ALA A 658 -21.95 17.45 -45.13
CA ALA A 658 -21.80 16.24 -45.95
C ALA A 658 -20.37 15.97 -46.47
N ALA A 659 -19.49 16.98 -46.51
CA ALA A 659 -18.06 16.79 -46.78
C ALA A 659 -17.40 15.86 -45.74
N GLN A 660 -17.86 15.88 -44.49
CA GLN A 660 -17.45 14.98 -43.42
C GLN A 660 -18.03 13.57 -43.54
N ALA A 661 -18.85 13.25 -44.55
CA ALA A 661 -19.27 11.88 -44.84
C ALA A 661 -18.57 11.28 -46.08
N ARG A 662 -17.83 12.09 -46.87
CA ARG A 662 -17.13 11.61 -48.07
C ARG A 662 -15.89 10.79 -47.73
N GLU A 663 -15.51 9.88 -48.63
CA GLU A 663 -14.23 9.18 -48.55
C GLU A 663 -13.06 10.16 -48.68
N LYS A 664 -11.99 9.93 -47.93
CA LYS A 664 -10.76 10.74 -47.86
C LYS A 664 -9.55 9.83 -48.09
N ASN A 665 -8.43 10.41 -48.51
CA ASN A 665 -7.18 9.66 -48.64
C ASN A 665 -6.63 9.30 -47.25
N ALA A 666 -6.32 8.02 -47.02
CA ALA A 666 -5.76 7.54 -45.76
C ALA A 666 -4.22 7.72 -45.72
N PRO A 667 -3.64 8.27 -44.62
CA PRO A 667 -2.21 8.29 -44.39
C PRO A 667 -1.70 6.90 -43.96
N ALA A 668 -0.38 6.73 -43.85
CA ALA A 668 0.23 5.47 -43.40
C ALA A 668 0.26 5.28 -41.87
N THR A 669 -0.02 6.33 -41.10
CA THR A 669 0.07 6.37 -39.63
C THR A 669 -1.28 6.10 -38.96
N VAL A 670 -1.27 5.63 -37.72
CA VAL A 670 -2.50 5.47 -36.93
C VAL A 670 -3.13 6.86 -36.69
N PRO A 671 -4.44 7.05 -36.95
CA PRO A 671 -5.07 8.36 -36.78
C PRO A 671 -5.35 8.66 -35.29
N ASP A 672 -5.24 9.94 -34.92
CA ASP A 672 -5.79 10.46 -33.67
C ASP A 672 -7.31 10.63 -33.80
N SER A 673 -8.03 9.53 -33.60
CA SER A 673 -9.50 9.53 -33.70
C SER A 673 -10.20 10.27 -32.56
N LEU A 674 -9.57 10.47 -31.41
CA LEU A 674 -10.23 11.14 -30.28
C LEU A 674 -10.45 12.63 -30.60
N GLY A 675 -9.42 13.26 -31.15
CA GLY A 675 -9.41 14.68 -31.48
C GLY A 675 -10.03 15.02 -32.85
N SER A 676 -10.28 14.03 -33.71
CA SER A 676 -10.62 14.27 -35.12
C SER A 676 -11.99 14.91 -35.33
N GLU A 677 -12.06 15.80 -36.33
CA GLU A 677 -13.34 16.38 -36.79
C GLU A 677 -14.30 15.31 -37.33
N ARG A 678 -13.77 14.20 -37.86
CA ARG A 678 -14.58 13.09 -38.36
C ARG A 678 -15.28 12.36 -37.21
N SER A 679 -14.57 12.07 -36.13
CA SER A 679 -15.16 11.43 -34.96
C SER A 679 -16.12 12.35 -34.21
N LYS A 680 -15.86 13.67 -34.18
CA LYS A 680 -16.84 14.67 -33.68
C LYS A 680 -18.12 14.67 -34.53
N TYR A 681 -18.00 14.63 -35.86
CA TYR A 681 -19.16 14.55 -36.76
C TYR A 681 -20.00 13.28 -36.50
N ILE A 682 -19.37 12.11 -36.41
CA ILE A 682 -20.05 10.84 -36.10
C ILE A 682 -20.75 10.92 -34.74
N ALA A 683 -20.08 11.48 -33.74
CA ALA A 683 -20.61 11.66 -32.39
C ALA A 683 -21.85 12.56 -32.36
N LYS A 684 -21.83 13.69 -33.08
CA LYS A 684 -23.00 14.57 -33.25
C LYS A 684 -24.17 13.85 -33.91
N VAL A 685 -23.90 13.07 -34.96
CA VAL A 685 -24.95 12.26 -35.64
C VAL A 685 -25.55 11.25 -34.67
N PHE A 686 -24.73 10.59 -33.85
CA PHE A 686 -25.20 9.68 -32.81
C PHE A 686 -26.09 10.39 -31.78
N ALA A 687 -25.61 11.49 -31.17
CA ALA A 687 -26.40 12.24 -30.20
C ALA A 687 -27.74 12.71 -30.78
N LYS A 688 -27.74 13.20 -32.03
CA LYS A 688 -28.96 13.60 -32.73
C LYS A 688 -29.91 12.42 -32.98
N SER A 689 -29.39 11.22 -33.19
CA SER A 689 -30.21 10.01 -33.39
C SER A 689 -30.96 9.56 -32.14
N LEU A 690 -30.52 9.97 -30.94
CA LEU A 690 -31.21 9.68 -29.68
C LEU A 690 -32.49 10.52 -29.50
N ASP A 691 -32.63 11.60 -30.26
CA ASP A 691 -33.79 12.51 -30.24
C ASP A 691 -34.12 13.03 -28.82
N LEU A 692 -33.09 13.46 -28.07
CA LEU A 692 -33.23 13.89 -26.66
C LEU A 692 -34.15 15.11 -26.49
N HIS A 693 -34.29 15.96 -27.50
CA HIS A 693 -35.18 17.13 -27.48
C HIS A 693 -36.65 16.82 -27.84
N ASN A 694 -37.07 15.56 -27.77
CA ASN A 694 -38.44 15.18 -28.10
C ASN A 694 -39.48 15.67 -27.08
N GLU A 695 -40.68 16.02 -27.55
CA GLU A 695 -41.82 16.42 -26.71
C GLU A 695 -42.22 15.36 -25.67
N ASP A 696 -42.08 14.08 -25.98
CA ASP A 696 -42.36 12.97 -25.07
C ASP A 696 -41.55 13.05 -23.77
N LEU A 697 -40.25 13.36 -23.88
CA LEU A 697 -39.36 13.52 -22.72
C LEU A 697 -39.70 14.79 -21.94
N LEU A 698 -39.99 15.88 -22.64
CA LEU A 698 -40.39 17.14 -22.02
C LEU A 698 -41.68 16.97 -21.22
N ASN A 699 -42.65 16.21 -21.76
CA ASN A 699 -43.91 15.90 -21.07
C ASN A 699 -43.69 15.00 -19.85
N HIS A 700 -42.77 14.05 -19.92
CA HIS A 700 -42.39 13.24 -18.76
C HIS A 700 -41.74 14.10 -17.65
N ALA A 701 -40.75 14.94 -18.00
CA ALA A 701 -40.03 15.80 -17.07
C ALA A 701 -40.89 16.92 -16.45
N ARG A 702 -41.89 17.43 -17.20
CA ARG A 702 -42.88 18.39 -16.69
C ARG A 702 -43.75 17.80 -15.57
N GLY A 703 -43.83 16.48 -15.46
CA GLY A 703 -44.83 15.81 -14.63
C GLY A 703 -46.26 16.10 -15.12
N PHE A 704 -47.23 15.36 -14.60
CA PHE A 704 -48.63 15.54 -14.98
C PHE A 704 -49.40 16.26 -13.88
N THR A 705 -50.23 17.21 -14.30
CA THR A 705 -51.23 17.79 -13.41
C THR A 705 -52.39 16.82 -13.27
N SER A 706 -53.27 17.10 -12.32
CA SER A 706 -54.46 16.30 -12.06
C SER A 706 -55.48 16.19 -13.22
N TYR A 707 -55.23 16.84 -14.37
CA TYR A 707 -56.08 16.86 -15.56
C TYR A 707 -55.52 16.10 -16.77
N ASP A 708 -54.29 15.57 -16.67
CA ASP A 708 -53.67 14.85 -17.77
C ASP A 708 -53.91 13.32 -17.65
N GLN A 709 -54.81 12.77 -18.48
CA GLN A 709 -55.09 11.34 -18.51
C GLN A 709 -54.05 10.59 -19.37
N GLY A 710 -53.02 10.00 -18.75
CA GLY A 710 -52.02 9.25 -19.53
C GLY A 710 -50.92 8.48 -18.78
N ARG A 711 -51.17 7.99 -17.56
CA ARG A 711 -50.12 7.43 -16.68
C ARG A 711 -49.32 6.25 -17.29
N ALA A 712 -49.96 5.31 -17.98
CA ALA A 712 -49.31 4.04 -18.40
C ALA A 712 -48.43 4.13 -19.66
N ARG A 713 -48.61 5.13 -20.54
CA ARG A 713 -47.79 5.29 -21.76
C ARG A 713 -46.41 5.90 -21.47
N ASN A 714 -46.30 6.62 -20.36
CA ASN A 714 -45.16 7.52 -20.09
C ASN A 714 -44.12 6.92 -19.13
N ASP A 715 -44.48 5.91 -18.33
CA ASP A 715 -43.50 5.14 -17.54
C ASP A 715 -42.47 4.45 -18.45
N ALA A 716 -42.93 3.93 -19.60
CA ALA A 716 -42.06 3.34 -20.63
C ALA A 716 -41.11 4.37 -21.31
N ILE A 717 -41.53 5.64 -21.39
CA ILE A 717 -40.74 6.74 -21.97
C ILE A 717 -39.65 7.16 -20.97
N GLY A 718 -40.00 7.34 -19.70
CA GLY A 718 -39.03 7.60 -18.63
C GLY A 718 -37.97 6.50 -18.56
N GLU A 719 -38.38 5.23 -18.61
CA GLU A 719 -37.46 4.10 -18.63
C GLU A 719 -36.53 4.09 -19.85
N PHE A 720 -36.98 4.51 -21.05
CA PHE A 720 -36.09 4.64 -22.21
C PHE A 720 -34.91 5.60 -21.92
N PHE A 721 -35.19 6.81 -21.44
CA PHE A 721 -34.15 7.82 -21.18
C PHE A 721 -33.30 7.49 -19.96
N LEU A 722 -33.89 6.89 -18.91
CA LEU A 722 -33.13 6.36 -17.78
C LEU A 722 -32.15 5.26 -18.22
N ASN A 723 -32.51 4.46 -19.23
CA ASN A 723 -31.64 3.42 -19.78
C ASN A 723 -30.55 3.96 -20.72
N LEU A 724 -30.56 5.24 -21.12
CA LEU A 724 -29.48 5.84 -21.90
C LEU A 724 -28.23 6.15 -21.05
N ILE A 725 -28.38 6.25 -19.72
CA ILE A 725 -27.29 6.48 -18.77
C ILE A 725 -26.48 5.18 -18.60
N PRO A 726 -25.21 5.13 -19.06
CA PRO A 726 -24.38 3.96 -18.81
C PRO A 726 -24.17 3.75 -17.31
N LEU A 727 -24.14 2.48 -16.88
CA LEU A 727 -23.92 2.05 -15.49
C LEU A 727 -25.00 2.47 -14.46
N ARG A 728 -26.22 2.81 -14.89
CA ARG A 728 -27.30 3.21 -13.95
C ARG A 728 -27.47 2.21 -12.81
N SER A 729 -27.46 0.91 -13.08
CA SER A 729 -27.53 -0.19 -12.09
C SER A 729 -26.44 -0.08 -11.02
N ALA A 730 -25.17 0.02 -11.44
CA ALA A 730 -24.03 0.14 -10.53
C ALA A 730 -24.12 1.42 -9.68
N ILE A 731 -24.48 2.56 -10.28
CA ILE A 731 -24.61 3.85 -9.59
C ILE A 731 -25.71 3.80 -8.53
N VAL A 732 -26.89 3.28 -8.89
CA VAL A 732 -28.03 3.12 -7.97
C VAL A 732 -27.67 2.18 -6.83
N ASN A 733 -26.98 1.08 -7.10
CA ASN A 733 -26.57 0.16 -6.04
C ASN A 733 -25.52 0.76 -5.10
N PHE A 734 -24.53 1.51 -5.62
CA PHE A 734 -23.58 2.23 -4.77
C PHE A 734 -24.21 3.38 -3.97
N SER A 735 -25.13 4.15 -4.56
CA SER A 735 -25.82 5.25 -3.87
C SER A 735 -26.75 4.75 -2.76
N ASN A 736 -27.35 3.58 -2.96
CA ASN A 736 -28.19 2.90 -1.96
C ASN A 736 -27.38 2.13 -0.89
N GLY A 737 -26.05 2.23 -0.88
CA GLY A 737 -25.19 1.55 0.10
C GLY A 737 -25.07 0.03 -0.13
N ASN A 738 -25.58 -0.49 -1.26
CA ASN A 738 -25.40 -1.88 -1.66
C ASN A 738 -24.06 -2.04 -2.39
N TYR A 739 -22.96 -1.94 -1.64
CA TYR A 739 -21.60 -1.99 -2.19
C TYR A 739 -21.26 -3.35 -2.82
N ALA A 740 -21.89 -4.44 -2.37
CA ALA A 740 -21.67 -5.77 -2.93
C ALA A 740 -22.33 -5.95 -4.31
N ALA A 741 -23.59 -5.50 -4.48
CA ALA A 741 -24.24 -5.46 -5.79
C ALA A 741 -23.62 -4.37 -6.68
N GLY A 742 -23.25 -3.22 -6.11
CA GLY A 742 -22.53 -2.17 -6.83
C GLY A 742 -21.19 -2.64 -7.38
N LEU A 743 -20.43 -3.46 -6.63
CA LEU A 743 -19.19 -4.08 -7.08
C LEU A 743 -19.40 -5.16 -8.15
N PHE A 744 -20.49 -5.92 -8.05
CA PHE A 744 -20.88 -6.92 -9.05
C PHE A 744 -21.32 -6.25 -10.35
N ASP A 745 -22.15 -5.20 -10.26
CA ASP A 745 -22.61 -4.41 -11.39
C ASP A 745 -21.48 -3.59 -12.02
N LEU A 746 -20.53 -3.07 -11.23
CA LEU A 746 -19.28 -2.47 -11.74
C LEU A 746 -18.38 -3.50 -12.44
N GLY A 747 -18.51 -4.79 -12.12
CA GLY A 747 -17.88 -5.88 -12.85
C GLY A 747 -18.53 -6.18 -14.20
N LEU A 748 -19.78 -5.76 -14.40
CA LEU A 748 -20.55 -5.92 -15.65
C LEU A 748 -20.54 -4.65 -16.51
N ASP A 749 -20.39 -3.48 -15.88
CA ASP A 749 -20.59 -2.17 -16.47
C ASP A 749 -19.24 -1.41 -16.62
N VAL A 750 -18.89 -1.06 -17.86
CA VAL A 750 -17.50 -0.77 -18.32
C VAL A 750 -16.82 0.49 -17.74
N ILE A 751 -17.57 1.51 -17.31
CA ILE A 751 -17.02 2.83 -16.91
C ILE A 751 -16.67 2.86 -15.41
N GLY A 752 -16.02 1.80 -14.93
CA GLY A 752 -15.41 1.77 -13.59
C GLY A 752 -14.08 2.54 -13.58
N LEU A 753 -14.11 3.85 -13.78
CA LEU A 753 -12.90 4.70 -13.73
C LEU A 753 -12.43 4.89 -12.28
N VAL A 754 -11.81 3.85 -11.74
CA VAL A 754 -11.05 3.90 -10.50
C VAL A 754 -9.71 4.59 -10.76
N THR A 755 -9.51 5.74 -10.15
CA THR A 755 -8.34 6.60 -10.40
C THR A 755 -7.25 6.31 -9.38
N LEU A 756 -6.13 5.79 -9.87
CA LEU A 756 -5.02 5.33 -9.07
C LEU A 756 -4.04 6.48 -8.73
N GLY A 757 -4.42 7.40 -7.85
CA GLY A 757 -3.60 8.56 -7.40
C GLY A 757 -3.10 8.50 -5.95
N ALA A 758 -2.01 9.21 -5.64
CA ALA A 758 -1.33 9.15 -4.36
C ALA A 758 -2.15 9.75 -3.20
N GLY A 759 -2.52 8.91 -2.24
CA GLY A 759 -2.81 9.30 -0.86
C GLY A 759 -4.18 9.92 -0.60
N LYS A 760 -5.18 9.09 -0.26
CA LYS A 760 -6.35 9.52 0.55
C LYS A 760 -7.24 8.37 1.09
N ALA A 761 -6.69 7.19 1.38
CA ALA A 761 -7.46 6.13 2.05
C ALA A 761 -8.01 6.55 3.45
N ALA A 762 -7.48 7.60 4.07
CA ALA A 762 -7.94 8.10 5.37
C ALA A 762 -9.14 9.08 5.31
N GLN A 763 -9.60 9.52 4.13
CA GLN A 763 -10.72 10.48 4.01
C GLN A 763 -12.08 9.81 3.76
N ALA A 764 -12.13 8.48 3.73
CA ALA A 764 -13.41 7.76 3.63
C ALA A 764 -14.33 8.03 4.83
N SER A 765 -13.75 8.18 6.02
CA SER A 765 -14.45 8.35 7.31
C SER A 765 -14.60 9.80 7.79
N ARG A 766 -13.87 10.77 7.22
CA ARG A 766 -13.80 12.15 7.78
C ARG A 766 -14.73 13.19 7.14
N LEU A 767 -15.49 12.83 6.10
CA LEU A 767 -16.50 13.73 5.51
C LEU A 767 -17.84 13.72 6.26
N LEU A 768 -17.96 12.97 7.36
CA LEU A 768 -19.18 12.89 8.19
C LEU A 768 -19.18 13.85 9.40
N ALA A 769 -18.16 14.68 9.59
CA ALA A 769 -17.98 15.46 10.83
C ALA A 769 -18.21 16.98 10.72
N LYS A 770 -18.76 17.51 9.62
CA LYS A 770 -19.15 18.93 9.55
C LYS A 770 -20.60 19.11 9.13
N GLY A 771 -21.46 19.20 10.15
CA GLY A 771 -22.56 20.16 10.29
C GLY A 771 -23.52 20.34 9.11
N VAL A 772 -24.76 19.89 9.33
CA VAL A 772 -25.95 20.20 8.54
C VAL A 772 -26.24 21.71 8.50
N SER A 773 -26.45 22.27 7.30
CA SER A 773 -27.44 23.34 7.08
C SER A 773 -27.84 23.47 5.60
N SER A 774 -29.15 23.41 5.36
CA SER A 774 -29.97 23.74 4.17
C SER A 774 -29.92 22.86 2.90
N LEU A 775 -30.81 21.85 2.92
CA LEU A 775 -31.80 21.43 1.91
C LEU A 775 -31.41 21.34 0.42
N GLY A 776 -31.58 20.13 -0.16
CA GLY A 776 -32.30 20.00 -1.44
C GLY A 776 -31.56 19.51 -2.67
N ALA A 777 -30.42 18.84 -2.55
CA ALA A 777 -29.91 17.94 -3.59
C ALA A 777 -29.12 16.82 -2.89
N VAL A 778 -29.45 15.57 -3.18
CA VAL A 778 -28.70 14.41 -2.70
C VAL A 778 -27.34 14.43 -3.41
N THR A 779 -26.40 15.24 -2.92
CA THR A 779 -24.99 15.26 -3.39
C THR A 779 -24.16 14.11 -2.82
N LYS A 780 -24.81 12.96 -2.63
CA LYS A 780 -24.17 11.71 -2.23
C LYS A 780 -24.25 10.70 -3.37
N VAL A 781 -23.56 11.00 -4.47
CA VAL A 781 -23.30 10.00 -5.51
C VAL A 781 -21.79 9.93 -5.76
N ALA A 782 -21.27 8.79 -5.29
CA ALA A 782 -20.13 8.02 -5.76
C ALA A 782 -18.78 8.72 -6.02
N ARG A 783 -17.79 8.28 -5.24
CA ARG A 783 -16.34 8.47 -5.44
C ARG A 783 -15.80 7.81 -6.72
N LEU A 784 -16.55 7.75 -7.81
CA LEU A 784 -16.21 6.94 -8.99
C LEU A 784 -15.83 7.73 -10.26
N LEU A 785 -15.62 9.04 -10.18
CA LEU A 785 -15.15 9.87 -11.31
C LEU A 785 -14.21 11.01 -10.85
N GLY A 786 -13.36 10.75 -9.85
CA GLY A 786 -12.38 11.73 -9.36
C GLY A 786 -11.01 11.59 -10.04
N ALA A 787 -10.84 12.05 -11.28
CA ALA A 787 -9.57 11.92 -12.01
C ALA A 787 -8.37 12.50 -11.25
N THR A 788 -7.54 11.65 -10.64
CA THR A 788 -6.17 12.02 -10.26
C THR A 788 -5.29 11.87 -11.49
N ALA A 789 -4.80 12.98 -12.03
CA ALA A 789 -3.87 12.98 -13.15
C ALA A 789 -2.65 12.10 -12.83
N VAL A 790 -2.11 11.41 -13.84
CA VAL A 790 -0.79 10.78 -13.69
C VAL A 790 0.21 11.89 -13.35
N GLU A 791 0.80 11.85 -12.16
CA GLU A 791 1.79 12.84 -11.70
C GLU A 791 3.10 12.74 -12.52
N ALA A 792 3.88 13.82 -12.52
CA ALA A 792 5.13 13.89 -13.28
C ALA A 792 6.08 12.74 -12.89
N PHE A 793 6.59 12.01 -13.87
CA PHE A 793 7.68 11.07 -13.65
C PHE A 793 8.89 11.84 -13.14
N ASN A 794 9.52 11.41 -12.03
CA ASN A 794 10.80 11.96 -11.62
C ASN A 794 11.93 11.27 -12.41
N PRO A 795 12.49 11.92 -13.46
CA PRO A 795 13.54 11.31 -14.28
C PRO A 795 14.86 11.08 -13.51
N PHE A 796 15.03 11.68 -12.33
CA PHE A 796 16.21 11.55 -11.47
C PHE A 796 16.14 10.41 -10.45
N SER A 797 15.07 9.60 -10.47
CA SER A 797 14.97 8.39 -9.64
C SER A 797 15.80 7.22 -10.19
N GLY A 798 17.04 7.45 -10.64
CA GLY A 798 18.15 6.48 -10.80
C GLY A 798 17.95 5.17 -11.59
N LEU A 799 16.76 4.84 -12.11
CA LEU A 799 16.43 3.51 -12.65
C LEU A 799 16.20 3.48 -14.17
N VAL A 800 16.27 4.62 -14.84
CA VAL A 800 15.93 4.76 -16.27
C VAL A 800 16.88 3.93 -17.16
N ASP A 801 18.14 3.75 -16.78
CA ASP A 801 19.16 3.06 -17.60
C ASP A 801 19.34 1.54 -17.31
N LEU A 802 18.64 0.98 -16.32
CA LEU A 802 18.88 -0.42 -15.87
C LEU A 802 17.88 -1.46 -16.43
N ALA A 803 17.08 -1.09 -17.43
CA ALA A 803 15.97 -1.92 -17.90
C ALA A 803 16.34 -3.02 -18.94
N THR A 804 17.57 -3.51 -18.99
CA THR A 804 18.00 -4.53 -19.97
C THR A 804 18.50 -5.83 -19.34
N GLY A 805 17.83 -6.94 -19.66
CA GLY A 805 18.28 -8.33 -19.52
C GLY A 805 18.79 -8.77 -18.14
N GLY A 806 20.09 -8.60 -17.88
CA GLY A 806 20.71 -8.94 -16.60
C GLY A 806 20.54 -7.88 -15.50
N ALA A 807 20.42 -6.60 -15.86
CA ALA A 807 20.30 -5.50 -14.90
C ALA A 807 18.93 -5.49 -14.20
N ARG A 808 17.87 -5.98 -14.86
CA ARG A 808 16.52 -6.10 -14.26
C ARG A 808 16.46 -7.10 -13.11
N LEU A 809 17.15 -8.24 -13.23
CA LEU A 809 17.20 -9.26 -12.18
C LEU A 809 17.99 -8.77 -10.98
N LEU A 810 19.11 -8.07 -11.21
CA LEU A 810 19.91 -7.43 -10.15
C LEU A 810 19.12 -6.32 -9.44
N ALA A 811 18.46 -5.43 -10.18
CA ALA A 811 17.65 -4.35 -9.59
C ALA A 811 16.45 -4.88 -8.80
N LYS A 812 15.71 -5.87 -9.35
CA LYS A 812 14.61 -6.53 -8.64
C LYS A 812 15.09 -7.28 -7.38
N GLY A 813 16.19 -8.02 -7.49
CA GLY A 813 16.78 -8.76 -6.37
C GLY A 813 17.29 -7.85 -5.26
N ALA A 814 17.94 -6.72 -5.62
CA ALA A 814 18.39 -5.73 -4.64
C ALA A 814 17.21 -5.05 -3.92
N GLN A 815 16.15 -4.69 -4.65
CA GLN A 815 14.94 -4.09 -4.08
C GLN A 815 14.21 -5.06 -3.14
N LYS A 816 13.96 -6.30 -3.59
CA LYS A 816 13.31 -7.32 -2.77
C LYS A 816 14.16 -7.76 -1.58
N GLY A 817 15.48 -7.79 -1.71
CA GLY A 817 16.39 -8.04 -0.60
C GLY A 817 16.29 -6.98 0.51
N VAL A 818 16.22 -5.69 0.14
CA VAL A 818 15.96 -4.59 1.09
C VAL A 818 14.57 -4.70 1.73
N GLU A 819 13.54 -5.05 0.95
CA GLU A 819 12.19 -5.28 1.48
C GLU A 819 12.17 -6.43 2.50
N THR A 820 12.84 -7.54 2.19
CA THR A 820 13.02 -8.69 3.10
C THR A 820 13.68 -8.26 4.41
N VAL A 821 14.75 -7.47 4.34
CA VAL A 821 15.43 -6.96 5.55
C VAL A 821 14.53 -6.03 6.35
N ASN A 822 13.75 -5.16 5.69
CA ASN A 822 12.78 -4.29 6.37
C ASN A 822 11.66 -5.09 7.06
N LYS A 823 11.14 -6.14 6.42
CA LYS A 823 10.16 -7.05 7.03
C LYS A 823 10.75 -7.76 8.25
N LEU A 824 11.95 -8.34 8.11
CA LEU A 824 12.65 -9.02 9.20
C LEU A 824 12.98 -8.09 10.38
N ARG A 825 13.23 -6.80 10.10
CA ARG A 825 13.45 -5.75 11.10
C ARG A 825 12.15 -5.33 11.81
N GLY A 826 11.03 -5.28 11.07
CA GLY A 826 9.75 -4.76 11.54
C GLY A 826 9.73 -3.23 11.63
N ALA A 827 8.55 -2.61 11.49
CA ALA A 827 8.40 -1.15 11.47
C ALA A 827 8.82 -0.46 12.79
N SER A 828 8.78 -1.19 13.91
CA SER A 828 9.23 -0.76 15.23
C SER A 828 10.70 -1.08 15.51
N GLY A 829 11.39 -1.81 14.61
CA GLY A 829 12.73 -2.35 14.87
C GLY A 829 12.74 -3.50 15.89
N SER A 830 11.61 -4.15 16.15
CA SER A 830 11.49 -5.24 17.13
C SER A 830 12.15 -6.55 16.69
N TYR A 831 12.41 -6.73 15.39
CA TYR A 831 12.95 -7.96 14.79
C TYR A 831 12.13 -9.23 15.08
N ASP A 832 10.82 -9.11 15.28
CA ASP A 832 10.01 -10.26 15.73
C ASP A 832 10.03 -11.41 14.73
N LEU A 833 9.99 -11.12 13.41
CA LEU A 833 10.10 -12.14 12.36
C LEU A 833 11.50 -12.78 12.34
N LEU A 834 12.57 -12.00 12.49
CA LEU A 834 13.93 -12.53 12.54
C LEU A 834 14.14 -13.42 13.77
N LYS A 835 13.63 -13.01 14.93
CA LYS A 835 13.62 -13.80 16.16
C LYS A 835 12.82 -15.09 15.98
N ALA A 836 11.62 -15.02 15.42
CA ALA A 836 10.80 -16.19 15.12
C ALA A 836 11.52 -17.17 14.17
N ALA A 837 12.17 -16.65 13.13
CA ALA A 837 12.97 -17.45 12.21
C ALA A 837 14.12 -18.16 12.93
N SER A 838 14.83 -17.48 13.83
CA SER A 838 15.90 -18.09 14.63
C SER A 838 15.40 -19.15 15.62
N LYS A 839 14.19 -19.03 16.17
CA LYS A 839 13.60 -20.10 16.99
C LYS A 839 13.32 -21.35 16.15
N HIS A 840 12.89 -21.17 14.91
CA HIS A 840 12.55 -22.27 14.03
C HIS A 840 13.77 -22.96 13.40
N TYR A 841 14.80 -22.18 13.04
CA TYR A 841 15.97 -22.66 12.29
C TYR A 841 17.29 -22.61 13.07
N GLY A 842 17.24 -22.29 14.36
CA GLY A 842 18.39 -22.12 15.26
C GLY A 842 19.04 -20.75 15.14
N GLU A 843 19.37 -20.33 13.91
CA GLU A 843 20.00 -19.04 13.66
C GLU A 843 19.47 -18.39 12.37
N ALA A 844 19.20 -17.08 12.45
CA ALA A 844 18.77 -16.25 11.35
C ALA A 844 19.57 -14.94 11.33
N ALA A 845 19.77 -14.34 10.16
CA ALA A 845 20.46 -13.06 10.05
C ALA A 845 19.94 -12.20 8.89
N THR A 846 20.04 -10.88 9.06
CA THR A 846 20.08 -9.94 7.94
C THR A 846 21.53 -9.57 7.66
N GLY A 847 21.92 -9.47 6.39
CA GLY A 847 23.31 -9.25 6.00
C GLY A 847 23.44 -8.78 4.56
N SER A 848 24.68 -8.77 4.06
CA SER A 848 24.97 -8.38 2.69
C SER A 848 25.42 -9.57 1.85
N LEU A 849 24.90 -9.69 0.64
CA LEU A 849 25.26 -10.68 -0.36
C LEU A 849 25.88 -9.98 -1.58
N LYS A 850 27.02 -10.47 -2.07
CA LYS A 850 27.62 -9.99 -3.33
C LYS A 850 27.00 -10.72 -4.51
N ILE A 851 26.32 -10.00 -5.38
CA ILE A 851 25.76 -10.52 -6.64
C ILE A 851 26.36 -9.71 -7.79
N ALA A 852 27.03 -10.40 -8.73
CA ALA A 852 27.67 -9.76 -9.90
C ALA A 852 28.59 -8.55 -9.55
N GLY A 853 29.31 -8.62 -8.43
CA GLY A 853 30.21 -7.57 -7.96
C GLY A 853 29.57 -6.43 -7.15
N GLN A 854 28.24 -6.39 -7.03
CA GLN A 854 27.52 -5.41 -6.19
C GLN A 854 27.04 -6.04 -4.88
N SER A 855 27.11 -5.28 -3.79
CA SER A 855 26.62 -5.69 -2.47
C SER A 855 25.13 -5.37 -2.34
N THR A 856 24.32 -6.36 -1.95
CA THR A 856 22.86 -6.24 -1.76
C THR A 856 22.45 -6.72 -0.38
N GLU A 857 21.51 -6.03 0.28
CA GLU A 857 20.99 -6.45 1.59
C GLU A 857 20.05 -7.66 1.42
N ASN A 858 20.12 -8.65 2.33
CA ASN A 858 19.30 -9.85 2.27
C ASN A 858 19.08 -10.49 3.66
N GLY A 859 18.03 -11.32 3.77
CA GLY A 859 17.77 -12.18 4.91
C GLY A 859 18.20 -13.62 4.66
N ALA A 860 18.74 -14.30 5.67
CA ALA A 860 19.21 -15.66 5.57
C ALA A 860 19.04 -16.45 6.88
N VAL A 861 19.01 -17.78 6.79
CA VAL A 861 19.09 -18.69 7.95
C VAL A 861 20.29 -19.61 7.82
N LEU A 862 20.90 -19.95 8.95
CA LEU A 862 22.06 -20.84 8.99
C LEU A 862 21.59 -22.27 9.23
N LEU A 863 21.76 -23.13 8.23
CA LEU A 863 21.37 -24.54 8.31
C LEU A 863 22.56 -25.41 7.91
N ARG A 864 22.91 -26.37 8.78
CA ARG A 864 24.05 -27.29 8.56
C ARG A 864 25.36 -26.55 8.20
N GLY A 865 25.61 -25.40 8.84
CA GLY A 865 26.81 -24.59 8.63
C GLY A 865 26.85 -23.77 7.34
N LYS A 866 25.74 -23.71 6.59
CA LYS A 866 25.62 -22.91 5.36
C LYS A 866 24.46 -21.92 5.46
N TRP A 867 24.66 -20.71 4.93
CA TRP A 867 23.62 -19.70 4.86
C TRP A 867 22.71 -19.96 3.66
N TYR A 868 21.40 -19.92 3.87
CA TYR A 868 20.39 -20.03 2.83
C TYR A 868 19.51 -18.79 2.85
N GLY A 869 19.05 -18.33 1.67
CA GLY A 869 18.13 -17.20 1.58
C GLY A 869 16.86 -17.48 2.37
N PHE A 870 16.27 -16.45 2.98
CA PHE A 870 15.07 -16.59 3.81
C PHE A 870 13.93 -15.72 3.28
N ASP A 871 12.77 -16.35 3.03
CA ASP A 871 11.53 -15.69 2.64
C ASP A 871 10.70 -15.40 3.92
N PRO A 872 10.60 -14.13 4.35
CA PRO A 872 9.89 -13.76 5.58
C PRO A 872 8.37 -13.82 5.44
N ASP A 873 7.83 -13.80 4.22
CA ASP A 873 6.38 -13.92 3.99
C ASP A 873 5.92 -15.37 4.16
N LYS A 874 6.76 -16.31 3.73
CA LYS A 874 6.51 -17.76 3.86
C LYS A 874 7.13 -18.37 5.12
N MET A 875 7.97 -17.63 5.83
CA MET A 875 8.81 -18.10 6.94
C MET A 875 9.65 -19.33 6.58
N ARG A 876 10.27 -19.34 5.40
CA ARG A 876 10.97 -20.51 4.85
C ARG A 876 12.32 -20.18 4.23
N PRO A 877 13.34 -21.06 4.37
CA PRO A 877 14.55 -20.95 3.59
C PRO A 877 14.33 -21.35 2.13
N TYR A 878 15.16 -20.87 1.23
CA TYR A 878 15.10 -21.19 -0.19
C TYR A 878 16.49 -21.19 -0.84
N GLY A 879 16.56 -21.79 -2.02
CA GLY A 879 17.71 -21.71 -2.92
C GLY A 879 18.96 -22.50 -2.50
N PRO A 880 20.04 -22.36 -3.29
CA PRO A 880 21.34 -22.91 -2.95
C PRO A 880 21.99 -22.14 -1.77
N PRO A 881 23.09 -22.67 -1.18
CA PRO A 881 23.89 -21.92 -0.23
C PRO A 881 24.31 -20.56 -0.78
N LEU A 882 24.20 -19.52 0.04
CA LEU A 882 24.59 -18.16 -0.32
C LEU A 882 26.11 -18.00 -0.22
N ASP A 883 26.79 -18.06 -1.36
CA ASP A 883 28.22 -17.79 -1.43
C ASP A 883 28.53 -16.32 -1.14
N GLY A 884 29.38 -16.05 -0.14
CA GLY A 884 29.79 -14.70 0.22
C GLY A 884 28.75 -13.87 0.98
N PHE A 885 27.71 -14.49 1.54
CA PHE A 885 26.81 -13.81 2.48
C PHE A 885 27.56 -13.43 3.77
N THR A 886 27.54 -12.15 4.10
CA THR A 886 28.15 -11.60 5.32
C THR A 886 27.03 -11.17 6.27
N PRO A 887 26.75 -11.91 7.36
CA PRO A 887 25.70 -11.57 8.31
C PRO A 887 26.05 -10.26 9.04
N ARG A 888 25.04 -9.40 9.26
CA ARG A 888 25.17 -8.14 10.03
C ARG A 888 24.39 -8.21 11.34
N THR A 889 23.07 -8.34 11.27
CA THR A 889 22.22 -8.51 12.46
C THR A 889 21.86 -9.98 12.58
N ARG A 890 22.29 -10.64 13.66
CA ARG A 890 22.07 -12.07 13.90
C ARG A 890 21.06 -12.26 15.02
N ALA A 891 20.18 -13.24 14.85
CA ALA A 891 19.29 -13.74 15.88
C ALA A 891 19.59 -15.22 16.11
N VAL A 892 19.71 -15.60 17.38
CA VAL A 892 19.93 -16.98 17.82
C VAL A 892 18.89 -17.28 18.90
N ASP A 893 18.14 -18.36 18.70
CA ASP A 893 17.11 -18.85 19.63
C ASP A 893 16.11 -17.77 20.12
N GLY A 894 15.67 -16.90 19.21
CA GLY A 894 14.68 -15.86 19.49
C GLY A 894 15.22 -14.59 20.13
N ALA A 895 16.54 -14.46 20.30
CA ALA A 895 17.20 -13.26 20.79
C ALA A 895 18.14 -12.68 19.72
N ILE A 896 18.25 -11.35 19.65
CA ILE A 896 19.26 -10.69 18.83
C ILE A 896 20.62 -10.85 19.52
N SER A 897 21.61 -11.38 18.80
CA SER A 897 22.96 -11.50 19.32
C SER A 897 23.57 -10.11 19.47
N PRO A 898 24.17 -9.75 20.62
CA PRO A 898 24.79 -8.44 20.82
C PRO A 898 25.96 -8.25 19.84
N ALA A 899 26.10 -7.05 19.27
CA ALA A 899 27.21 -6.73 18.40
C ALA A 899 28.48 -6.61 19.24
N ASN A 900 29.58 -7.20 18.75
CA ASN A 900 30.87 -7.05 19.39
C ASN A 900 31.46 -5.68 19.03
N ILE A 901 31.17 -4.67 19.86
CA ILE A 901 31.67 -3.29 19.69
C ILE A 901 32.86 -3.12 20.64
N GLU A 902 34.03 -2.81 20.09
CA GLU A 902 35.22 -2.48 20.87
C GLU A 902 34.91 -1.39 21.91
N PRO A 903 35.31 -1.52 23.19
CA PRO A 903 34.99 -0.54 24.24
C PRO A 903 35.38 0.90 23.88
N SER A 904 36.49 1.06 23.16
CA SER A 904 36.99 2.35 22.66
C SER A 904 36.07 3.02 21.62
N ARG A 905 35.24 2.23 20.94
CA ARG A 905 34.23 2.67 19.96
C ARG A 905 32.81 2.59 20.50
N ALA A 906 32.58 2.12 21.73
CA ALA A 906 31.24 2.10 22.30
C ALA A 906 30.70 3.53 22.52
N LEU A 907 29.46 3.79 22.12
CA LEU A 907 28.76 5.04 22.42
C LEU A 907 28.12 4.94 23.81
N SER A 908 28.88 5.20 24.86
CA SER A 908 28.36 5.10 26.24
C SER A 908 27.27 6.15 26.51
N ASN A 909 26.07 5.71 26.92
CA ASN A 909 24.99 6.62 27.27
C ASN A 909 25.20 7.30 28.62
N THR A 910 26.11 6.82 29.46
CA THR A 910 26.54 7.51 30.69
C THR A 910 27.56 8.59 30.37
N GLN A 911 28.56 8.29 29.54
CA GLN A 911 29.63 9.22 29.18
C GLN A 911 29.16 10.38 28.29
N PHE A 912 28.25 10.11 27.35
CA PHE A 912 27.74 11.11 26.40
C PHE A 912 26.31 11.56 26.72
N GLY A 913 25.87 11.35 27.97
CA GLY A 913 24.53 11.68 28.45
C GLY A 913 24.09 13.12 28.25
N ASN A 914 25.05 14.05 28.25
CA ASN A 914 24.78 15.48 28.08
C ASN A 914 24.29 15.86 26.67
N TYR A 915 24.44 14.99 25.67
CA TYR A 915 23.94 15.25 24.31
C TYR A 915 22.57 14.64 24.02
N LYS A 916 21.99 13.92 24.99
CA LYS A 916 20.69 13.28 24.83
C LYS A 916 19.60 14.33 24.64
N VAL A 917 18.59 13.99 23.84
CA VAL A 917 17.34 14.73 23.72
C VAL A 917 16.20 13.91 24.34
N PRO A 918 15.05 14.55 24.68
CA PRO A 918 13.92 13.84 25.25
C PRO A 918 13.46 12.66 24.37
N ALA A 919 13.11 11.53 25.00
CA ALA A 919 12.58 10.37 24.28
C ALA A 919 11.27 10.69 23.52
N SER A 920 10.54 11.72 23.97
CA SER A 920 9.35 12.25 23.29
C SER A 920 9.63 12.78 21.88
N SER A 921 10.88 13.14 21.56
CA SER A 921 11.28 13.68 20.25
C SER A 921 11.09 12.69 19.09
N ILE A 922 10.93 11.41 19.40
CA ILE A 922 10.67 10.35 18.40
C ILE A 922 9.32 9.65 18.61
N THR A 923 8.46 10.16 19.49
CA THR A 923 7.12 9.59 19.69
C THR A 923 6.26 9.79 18.45
N GLY A 924 5.67 8.70 17.93
CA GLY A 924 4.87 8.72 16.70
C GLY A 924 5.67 8.74 15.40
N LEU A 925 7.01 8.76 15.47
CA LEU A 925 7.90 8.64 14.32
C LEU A 925 8.40 7.19 14.18
N THR A 926 8.55 6.74 12.94
CA THR A 926 9.20 5.46 12.60
C THR A 926 10.60 5.74 12.03
N PRO A 927 11.62 4.96 12.41
CA PRO A 927 12.94 5.11 11.83
C PRO A 927 12.96 4.60 10.38
N ASP A 928 13.71 5.26 9.51
CA ASP A 928 13.90 4.85 8.12
C ASP A 928 14.83 3.62 8.00
N SER A 929 15.13 3.20 6.77
CA SER A 929 16.02 2.05 6.50
C SER A 929 17.45 2.23 7.04
N ARG A 930 17.83 3.46 7.40
CA ARG A 930 19.12 3.84 7.99
C ARG A 930 19.09 3.86 9.52
N GLY A 931 17.95 3.58 10.15
CA GLY A 931 17.78 3.65 11.61
C GLY A 931 17.55 5.07 12.14
N VAL A 932 17.13 6.00 11.27
CA VAL A 932 16.98 7.42 11.58
C VAL A 932 15.51 7.82 11.59
N TYR A 933 15.05 8.43 12.68
CA TYR A 933 13.70 8.96 12.85
C TYR A 933 13.65 10.38 12.26
N VAL A 934 12.89 10.57 11.18
CA VAL A 934 12.78 11.87 10.48
C VAL A 934 11.41 12.49 10.77
N ALA A 935 11.40 13.75 11.20
CA ALA A 935 10.16 14.50 11.41
C ALA A 935 9.46 14.80 10.08
N ALA A 936 8.14 15.03 10.11
CA ALA A 936 7.32 15.25 8.91
C ALA A 936 7.72 16.48 8.07
N ASP A 937 8.46 17.43 8.66
CA ASP A 937 9.02 18.59 7.98
C ASP A 937 10.34 18.30 7.24
N GLY A 938 10.91 17.09 7.40
CA GLY A 938 12.17 16.66 6.78
C GLY A 938 13.44 17.33 7.34
N HIS A 939 13.33 18.21 8.32
CA HIS A 939 14.44 19.05 8.79
C HIS A 939 15.12 18.52 10.05
N LEU A 940 14.40 17.77 10.90
CA LEU A 940 14.95 17.19 12.13
C LEU A 940 15.03 15.67 12.04
N SER A 941 16.22 15.14 12.30
CA SER A 941 16.52 13.71 12.29
C SER A 941 17.04 13.27 13.66
N HIS A 942 16.66 12.08 14.09
CA HIS A 942 17.07 11.53 15.39
C HIS A 942 17.50 10.07 15.25
N ILE A 943 18.33 9.59 16.17
CA ILE A 943 18.62 8.16 16.34
C ILE A 943 18.31 7.74 17.77
N ARG A 944 17.97 6.46 17.94
CA ARG A 944 17.91 5.81 19.24
C ARG A 944 19.14 4.94 19.40
N HIS A 945 19.82 5.06 20.55
CA HIS A 945 20.97 4.24 20.90
C HIS A 945 20.78 3.49 22.22
N THR A 946 20.93 2.17 22.21
CA THR A 946 21.03 1.30 23.39
C THR A 946 22.46 0.81 23.54
N ASP A 947 23.10 1.14 24.66
CA ASP A 947 24.49 0.75 24.93
C ASP A 947 24.60 -0.69 25.46
N SER A 948 25.83 -1.14 25.74
CA SER A 948 26.10 -2.50 26.24
C SER A 948 25.50 -2.80 27.62
N THR A 949 25.09 -1.78 28.37
CA THR A 949 24.44 -1.93 29.68
C THR A 949 22.92 -2.06 29.56
N GLY A 950 22.37 -1.92 28.34
CA GLY A 950 20.93 -1.95 28.08
C GLY A 950 20.24 -0.59 28.29
N LEU A 951 20.98 0.47 28.59
CA LEU A 951 20.42 1.82 28.71
C LEU A 951 20.19 2.41 27.33
N SER A 952 18.98 2.90 27.07
CA SER A 952 18.62 3.57 25.81
C SER A 952 18.64 5.10 25.93
N ALA A 953 18.96 5.77 24.83
CA ALA A 953 19.01 7.22 24.71
C ALA A 953 18.64 7.69 23.30
N VAL A 954 18.15 8.92 23.17
CA VAL A 954 17.84 9.54 21.87
C VAL A 954 18.80 10.68 21.61
N TYR A 955 19.32 10.77 20.40
CA TYR A 955 20.23 11.82 19.95
C TYR A 955 19.67 12.51 18.70
N GLU A 956 19.71 13.84 18.64
CA GLU A 956 19.50 14.57 17.39
C GLU A 956 20.71 14.31 16.47
N VAL A 957 20.45 14.04 15.19
CA VAL A 957 21.50 13.81 14.19
C VAL A 957 21.30 14.65 12.94
N ARG A 958 22.41 14.94 12.25
CA ARG A 958 22.42 15.53 10.91
C ARG A 958 23.49 14.85 10.07
N GLN A 959 23.55 15.20 8.79
CA GLN A 959 24.56 14.69 7.84
C GLN A 959 24.56 13.15 7.78
N VAL A 960 23.37 12.55 7.70
CA VAL A 960 23.23 11.10 7.63
C VAL A 960 23.66 10.60 6.24
N THR A 961 24.78 9.90 6.18
CA THR A 961 25.37 9.39 4.93
C THR A 961 25.45 7.87 4.94
N ARG A 962 25.38 7.27 3.74
CA ARG A 962 25.68 5.85 3.55
C ARG A 962 27.05 5.75 2.89
N THR A 963 27.96 5.00 3.50
CA THR A 963 29.32 4.78 2.96
C THR A 963 29.29 3.82 1.78
N ALA A 964 30.41 3.71 1.05
CA ALA A 964 30.53 2.84 -0.12
C ALA A 964 30.36 1.33 0.19
N ASP A 965 30.66 0.94 1.43
CA ASP A 965 30.45 -0.39 2.01
C ASP A 965 29.07 -0.55 2.68
N GLY A 966 28.20 0.45 2.56
CA GLY A 966 26.82 0.39 3.00
C GLY A 966 26.62 0.54 4.51
N ALA A 967 27.60 1.08 5.24
CA ALA A 967 27.42 1.50 6.64
C ALA A 967 26.70 2.85 6.69
N VAL A 968 25.88 3.07 7.71
CA VAL A 968 25.19 4.34 7.93
C VAL A 968 25.96 5.14 8.95
N GLN A 969 26.37 6.34 8.59
CA GLN A 969 27.03 7.26 9.50
C GLN A 969 26.14 8.47 9.74
N ALA A 970 26.14 8.96 10.98
CA ALA A 970 25.37 10.11 11.39
C ALA A 970 26.18 10.96 12.37
N ARG A 971 26.00 12.28 12.31
CA ARG A 971 26.67 13.19 13.24
C ARG A 971 25.69 13.68 14.29
N ILE A 972 26.04 13.54 15.57
CA ILE A 972 25.17 13.95 16.68
C ILE A 972 25.23 15.48 16.84
N TYR A 973 24.06 16.09 17.05
CA TYR A 973 23.86 17.50 17.34
C TYR A 973 23.18 17.65 18.70
N HIS A 974 23.42 18.79 19.36
CA HIS A 974 22.72 19.15 20.59
C HIS A 974 22.59 20.67 20.66
N ASN A 975 21.39 21.18 21.01
CA ASN A 975 21.07 22.62 21.02
C ASN A 975 21.48 23.34 19.73
N ASN A 976 21.18 22.73 18.58
CA ASN A 976 21.49 23.26 17.25
C ASN A 976 22.99 23.45 16.98
N ARG A 977 23.88 22.84 17.78
CA ARG A 977 25.33 22.83 17.60
C ARG A 977 25.84 21.42 17.29
N GLN A 978 26.81 21.36 16.40
CA GLN A 978 27.49 20.12 16.04
C GLN A 978 28.32 19.59 17.22
N THR A 979 28.16 18.31 17.57
CA THR A 979 29.01 17.65 18.57
C THR A 979 30.22 16.96 17.89
N PRO A 980 31.26 16.57 18.65
CA PRO A 980 32.38 15.78 18.10
C PRO A 980 31.99 14.33 17.75
N LEU A 981 30.79 13.88 18.09
CA LEU A 981 30.37 12.49 17.91
C LEU A 981 29.91 12.23 16.47
N LEU A 982 30.78 11.57 15.72
CA LEU A 982 30.41 10.83 14.51
C LEU A 982 30.15 9.37 14.90
N VAL A 983 28.97 8.89 14.55
CA VAL A 983 28.51 7.54 14.90
C VAL A 983 28.17 6.75 13.66
N GLU A 984 28.35 5.43 13.75
CA GLU A 984 28.02 4.47 12.72
C GLU A 984 27.02 3.46 13.25
N HIS A 985 26.02 3.16 12.45
CA HIS A 985 25.01 2.17 12.78
C HIS A 985 25.62 0.77 12.74
N VAL A 986 25.43 0.00 13.81
CA VAL A 986 25.95 -1.37 13.93
C VAL A 986 24.82 -2.37 13.69
N GLN A 987 23.80 -2.36 14.53
CA GLN A 987 22.60 -3.21 14.42
C GLN A 987 21.49 -2.72 15.36
N GLY A 988 20.22 -2.86 15.01
CA GLY A 988 19.10 -2.42 15.88
C GLY A 988 19.27 -0.97 16.36
N ASP A 989 19.12 -0.72 17.66
CA ASP A 989 19.44 0.57 18.29
C ASP A 989 20.92 0.66 18.72
N GLN A 990 21.84 -0.15 18.20
CA GLN A 990 23.26 -0.08 18.54
C GLN A 990 24.03 0.76 17.52
N TRP A 991 24.70 1.79 18.03
CA TRP A 991 25.54 2.71 17.28
C TRP A 991 26.93 2.69 17.92
N GLN A 992 27.98 2.72 17.09
CA GLN A 992 29.35 2.84 17.55
C GLN A 992 29.89 4.22 17.20
N ARG A 993 30.80 4.75 18.03
CA ARG A 993 31.60 5.92 17.73
C ARG A 993 32.69 5.55 16.73
N LEU A 994 32.88 6.40 15.73
CA LEU A 994 33.96 6.26 14.75
C LEU A 994 35.22 7.06 15.11
N GLY A 995 35.15 7.93 16.12
CA GLY A 995 36.18 8.92 16.41
C GLY A 995 36.06 10.16 15.52
N ALA A 996 36.44 11.33 16.04
CA ALA A 996 36.38 12.58 15.29
C ALA A 996 37.51 12.62 14.26
N GLN A 997 37.20 12.89 12.98
CA GLN A 997 38.21 13.46 12.08
C GLN A 997 38.60 14.83 12.63
N GLY A 998 39.76 14.90 13.30
CA GLY A 998 40.41 16.13 13.77
C GLY A 998 39.99 16.59 15.17
N GLY A 999 40.93 16.52 16.11
CA GLY A 999 40.84 17.06 17.47
C GLY A 999 40.62 15.97 18.52
N GLY A 1000 41.66 15.71 19.32
CA GLY A 1000 41.49 14.97 20.58
C GLY A 1000 40.57 15.71 21.54
N LEU A 1001 40.22 15.07 22.66
CA LEU A 1001 39.62 15.76 23.81
C LEU A 1001 40.47 17.03 24.12
N PRO A 1002 39.86 18.20 24.41
CA PRO A 1002 40.64 19.36 24.83
C PRO A 1002 41.46 18.96 26.06
N SER A 1003 42.79 19.15 26.01
CA SER A 1003 43.66 18.87 27.16
C SER A 1003 43.28 19.80 28.31
N VAL A 1004 43.41 19.35 29.55
CA VAL A 1004 43.20 20.15 30.77
C VAL A 1004 44.00 21.45 30.69
N LYS A 1005 45.22 21.37 30.14
CA LYS A 1005 46.09 22.53 29.89
C LYS A 1005 45.42 23.62 29.04
N SER A 1006 44.55 23.25 28.11
CA SER A 1006 43.84 24.20 27.25
C SER A 1006 42.71 24.96 27.97
N ASP A 1007 42.30 24.51 29.16
CA ASP A 1007 41.27 25.16 30.01
C ASP A 1007 41.82 25.73 31.32
N LEU A 1008 43.15 25.64 31.57
CA LEU A 1008 43.77 26.30 32.72
C LEU A 1008 43.83 27.82 32.51
N GLY A 1009 43.12 28.54 33.37
CA GLY A 1009 43.17 29.99 33.53
C GLY A 1009 44.26 30.42 34.53
N PRO A 1010 44.11 31.59 35.17
CA PRO A 1010 45.12 32.12 36.09
C PRO A 1010 45.31 31.22 37.31
N GLU A 1011 46.54 31.16 37.81
CA GLU A 1011 46.86 30.59 39.12
C GLU A 1011 46.20 31.45 40.21
N ILE A 1012 45.43 30.80 41.09
CA ILE A 1012 44.69 31.45 42.18
C ILE A 1012 45.13 30.97 43.56
N GLY A 1013 46.00 29.96 43.63
CA GLY A 1013 46.57 29.47 44.89
C GLY A 1013 47.69 28.46 44.65
N ARG A 1014 48.61 28.36 45.60
CA ARG A 1014 49.74 27.42 45.55
C ARG A 1014 50.07 26.92 46.95
N GLY A 1015 50.18 25.59 47.09
CA GLY A 1015 50.56 24.92 48.33
C GLY A 1015 51.63 23.85 48.10
N GLY A 1016 52.00 23.15 49.16
CA GLY A 1016 52.97 22.04 49.10
C GLY A 1016 52.45 20.82 48.33
N GLU A 1017 51.13 20.69 48.18
CA GLU A 1017 50.49 19.52 47.55
C GLU A 1017 49.99 19.78 46.12
N GLY A 1018 50.07 21.02 45.62
CA GLY A 1018 49.66 21.34 44.27
C GLY A 1018 49.48 22.82 43.98
N ILE A 1019 49.18 23.13 42.72
CA ILE A 1019 48.89 24.48 42.23
C ILE A 1019 47.42 24.54 41.81
N ILE A 1020 46.70 25.58 42.23
CA ILE A 1020 45.29 25.78 41.92
C ILE A 1020 45.15 26.80 40.80
N TYR A 1021 44.49 26.41 39.72
CA TYR A 1021 44.14 27.27 38.59
C TYR A 1021 42.63 27.46 38.50
N ALA A 1022 42.16 28.66 38.16
CA ALA A 1022 40.77 28.81 37.73
C ALA A 1022 40.58 28.18 36.33
N SER A 1023 39.40 27.67 36.00
CA SER A 1023 39.06 27.37 34.60
C SER A 1023 38.91 28.66 33.79
N LEU A 1024 39.09 28.59 32.47
CA LEU A 1024 38.93 29.78 31.60
C LEU A 1024 37.51 30.36 31.63
N ASP A 1025 36.49 29.51 31.85
CA ASP A 1025 35.10 29.95 32.03
C ASP A 1025 34.80 30.49 33.43
N GLY A 1026 35.77 30.40 34.35
CA GLY A 1026 35.69 30.88 35.73
C GLY A 1026 34.78 30.09 36.67
N LYS A 1027 34.16 28.99 36.21
CA LYS A 1027 33.16 28.21 36.98
C LYS A 1027 33.75 27.07 37.80
N SER A 1028 34.92 26.58 37.42
CA SER A 1028 35.62 25.48 38.09
C SER A 1028 37.03 25.91 38.51
N VAL A 1029 37.66 25.10 39.34
CA VAL A 1029 39.08 25.20 39.64
C VAL A 1029 39.75 23.84 39.41
N TYR A 1030 41.01 23.89 39.00
CA TYR A 1030 41.87 22.73 38.75
C TYR A 1030 43.00 22.72 39.79
N LYS A 1031 43.05 21.70 40.65
CA LYS A 1031 44.19 21.41 41.52
C LYS A 1031 45.15 20.50 40.74
N ASP A 1032 46.27 21.05 40.30
CA ASP A 1032 47.36 20.31 39.64
C ASP A 1032 48.26 19.68 40.70
N LEU A 1033 48.20 18.35 40.80
CA LEU A 1033 48.94 17.53 41.76
C LEU A 1033 50.31 17.08 41.21
N GLY A 1034 50.65 17.47 39.97
CA GLY A 1034 51.94 17.16 39.37
C GLY A 1034 51.97 15.89 38.51
N PRO A 1035 53.17 15.47 38.10
CA PRO A 1035 53.37 14.29 37.25
C PRO A 1035 52.85 13.00 37.90
N THR A 1036 52.28 12.11 37.11
CA THR A 1036 51.74 10.84 37.56
C THR A 1036 52.11 9.70 36.60
N ARG A 1037 52.19 8.48 37.13
CA ARG A 1037 52.35 7.26 36.33
C ARG A 1037 51.02 6.67 35.87
N LEU A 1038 49.90 7.18 36.39
CA LEU A 1038 48.58 6.79 35.96
C LEU A 1038 48.34 7.24 34.52
N THR A 1039 47.69 6.40 33.72
CA THR A 1039 47.30 6.72 32.33
C THR A 1039 45.80 7.01 32.20
N THR A 1040 45.00 6.66 33.21
CA THR A 1040 43.56 6.94 33.31
C THR A 1040 43.17 7.15 34.77
N ALA A 1041 42.07 7.87 35.01
CA ALA A 1041 41.48 8.05 36.34
C ALA A 1041 40.53 6.90 36.74
N GLU A 1042 40.15 6.02 35.80
CA GLU A 1042 39.25 4.89 36.08
C GLU A 1042 39.85 3.95 37.13
N GLY A 1043 39.10 3.70 38.21
CA GLY A 1043 39.51 2.84 39.32
C GLY A 1043 40.44 3.51 40.36
N HIS A 1044 40.88 4.75 40.13
CA HIS A 1044 41.66 5.51 41.13
C HIS A 1044 40.72 6.28 42.06
N THR A 1045 40.84 6.03 43.37
CA THR A 1045 40.08 6.76 44.39
C THR A 1045 40.97 7.81 45.05
N ASP A 1046 40.47 9.04 45.14
CA ASP A 1046 41.13 10.15 45.81
C ASP A 1046 40.24 10.64 46.96
N MET A 1047 40.75 10.62 48.19
CA MET A 1047 39.95 10.85 49.38
C MET A 1047 39.46 12.30 49.47
N GLU A 1048 40.22 13.26 48.94
CA GLU A 1048 39.81 14.66 48.86
C GLU A 1048 38.58 14.80 47.94
N VAL A 1049 38.60 14.11 46.79
CA VAL A 1049 37.45 14.08 45.85
C VAL A 1049 36.23 13.39 46.46
N VAL A 1050 36.44 12.29 47.19
CA VAL A 1050 35.35 11.60 47.90
C VAL A 1050 34.71 12.52 48.94
N ASN A 1051 35.51 13.18 49.78
CA ASN A 1051 35.01 14.08 50.82
C ASN A 1051 34.34 15.34 50.24
N LEU A 1052 34.91 15.93 49.19
CA LEU A 1052 34.31 17.06 48.48
C LEU A 1052 32.94 16.70 47.89
N ASN A 1053 32.82 15.54 47.24
CA ASN A 1053 31.54 15.08 46.71
C ASN A 1053 30.55 14.71 47.83
N LYS A 1054 31.02 14.14 48.94
CA LYS A 1054 30.18 13.83 50.12
C LYS A 1054 29.63 15.12 50.75
N TYR A 1055 30.43 16.19 50.78
CA TYR A 1055 30.02 17.47 51.34
C TYR A 1055 29.15 18.31 50.39
N TYR A 1056 29.55 18.47 49.12
CA TYR A 1056 28.91 19.40 48.16
C TYR A 1056 27.95 18.74 47.16
N GLY A 1057 27.94 17.40 47.07
CA GLY A 1057 27.09 16.62 46.15
C GLY A 1057 27.89 15.86 45.09
N GLU A 1058 27.29 14.78 44.56
CA GLU A 1058 27.92 13.94 43.54
C GLU A 1058 28.28 14.73 42.27
N GLY A 1059 29.52 14.61 41.81
CA GLY A 1059 30.01 15.31 40.62
C GLY A 1059 30.56 16.72 40.88
N PHE A 1060 30.63 17.18 42.14
CA PHE A 1060 31.27 18.45 42.50
C PHE A 1060 32.78 18.44 42.23
N ALA A 1061 33.45 17.31 42.42
CA ALA A 1061 34.88 17.11 42.16
C ALA A 1061 35.14 15.79 41.40
N VAL A 1062 36.17 15.78 40.54
CA VAL A 1062 36.59 14.59 39.77
C VAL A 1062 38.11 14.57 39.56
N VAL A 1063 38.70 13.37 39.62
CA VAL A 1063 40.11 13.16 39.25
C VAL A 1063 40.24 13.05 37.74
N MET A 1064 41.23 13.72 37.18
CA MET A 1064 41.58 13.61 35.77
C MET A 1064 43.06 13.32 35.61
N ILE A 1065 43.37 12.52 34.59
CA ILE A 1065 44.74 12.25 34.15
C ILE A 1065 44.86 12.81 32.74
N ASP A 1066 45.79 13.74 32.55
CA ASP A 1066 46.01 14.36 31.24
C ASP A 1066 47.49 14.74 31.07
N GLU A 1067 48.03 14.47 29.88
CA GLU A 1067 49.44 14.70 29.53
C GLU A 1067 50.46 14.21 30.59
N GLY A 1068 50.18 13.08 31.26
CA GLY A 1068 51.05 12.50 32.28
C GLY A 1068 51.03 13.26 33.62
N ARG A 1069 50.00 14.08 33.86
CA ARG A 1069 49.77 14.80 35.12
C ARG A 1069 48.42 14.44 35.72
N LYS A 1070 48.33 14.53 37.05
CA LYS A 1070 47.08 14.30 37.80
C LYS A 1070 46.48 15.65 38.20
N TYR A 1071 45.20 15.82 37.90
CA TYR A 1071 44.43 16.99 38.27
C TYR A 1071 43.19 16.57 39.08
N ILE A 1072 42.73 17.44 39.96
CA ILE A 1072 41.37 17.40 40.48
C ILE A 1072 40.63 18.62 39.91
N LYS A 1073 39.57 18.40 39.14
CA LYS A 1073 38.63 19.46 38.74
C LYS A 1073 37.50 19.51 39.76
N MET A 1074 37.24 20.68 40.33
CA MET A 1074 36.18 20.88 41.30
C MET A 1074 35.41 22.18 41.06
N GLY A 1075 34.18 22.27 41.57
CA GLY A 1075 33.38 23.49 41.53
C GLY A 1075 34.09 24.65 42.24
N ARG A 1076 34.00 25.86 41.67
CA ARG A 1076 34.59 27.05 42.30
C ARG A 1076 33.73 27.50 43.48
N ILE A 1077 34.37 27.70 44.63
CA ILE A 1077 33.74 28.27 45.83
C ILE A 1077 34.17 29.74 45.93
N ASP A 1078 33.20 30.63 46.07
CA ASP A 1078 33.46 32.05 46.28
C ASP A 1078 33.74 32.30 47.77
N GLY A 1079 34.83 32.98 48.08
CA GLY A 1079 35.18 33.35 49.45
C GLY A 1079 36.63 33.80 49.59
N ILE A 1080 37.03 34.11 50.81
CA ILE A 1080 38.42 34.45 51.18
C ILE A 1080 38.90 33.39 52.16
N ASP A 1081 40.11 32.88 51.93
CA ASP A 1081 40.81 31.99 52.87
C ASP A 1081 40.85 32.63 54.27
N LEU A 1082 40.35 31.91 55.29
CA LEU A 1082 40.27 32.45 56.65
C LEU A 1082 41.63 32.86 57.22
N SER A 1083 42.72 32.22 56.82
CA SER A 1083 44.08 32.58 57.25
C SER A 1083 44.55 33.93 56.70
N GLN A 1084 43.95 34.41 55.61
CA GLN A 1084 44.26 35.71 54.98
C GLN A 1084 43.39 36.85 55.53
N ILE A 1085 42.43 36.56 56.40
CA ILE A 1085 41.54 37.56 56.97
C ILE A 1085 42.25 38.27 58.13
N GLU A 1086 42.18 39.60 58.16
CA GLU A 1086 42.81 40.39 59.21
C GLU A 1086 42.13 40.15 60.58
N LYS A 1087 42.92 40.15 61.66
CA LYS A 1087 42.39 39.98 63.02
C LYS A 1087 41.38 41.08 63.35
N GLY A 1088 40.24 40.70 63.92
CA GLY A 1088 39.17 41.62 64.29
C GLY A 1088 38.31 42.15 63.13
N SER A 1089 38.45 41.62 61.90
CA SER A 1089 37.73 42.11 60.73
C SER A 1089 36.44 41.33 60.39
N LEU A 1090 36.26 40.11 60.91
CA LEU A 1090 35.01 39.35 60.72
C LEU A 1090 33.90 39.90 61.62
N PRO A 1091 32.65 39.99 61.15
CA PRO A 1091 31.55 40.45 61.96
C PRO A 1091 31.28 39.50 63.14
N ALA A 1092 30.82 40.03 64.28
CA ALA A 1092 30.53 39.21 65.46
C ALA A 1092 29.50 38.09 65.20
N SER A 1093 28.62 38.27 64.21
CA SER A 1093 27.68 37.26 63.73
C SER A 1093 28.35 36.03 63.08
N ALA A 1094 29.61 36.12 62.69
CA ALA A 1094 30.36 35.00 62.10
C ALA A 1094 30.86 33.99 63.15
N ARG A 1095 30.66 34.26 64.45
CA ARG A 1095 31.24 33.47 65.55
C ARG A 1095 30.92 31.98 65.50
N SER A 1096 29.70 31.59 65.08
CA SER A 1096 29.31 30.19 64.98
C SER A 1096 29.70 29.51 63.67
N LEU A 1097 30.09 30.26 62.64
CA LEU A 1097 30.13 29.72 61.27
C LEU A 1097 31.17 28.62 61.07
N LEU A 1098 32.33 28.71 61.75
CA LEU A 1098 33.33 27.65 61.71
C LEU A 1098 32.83 26.39 62.44
N ASP A 1099 32.07 26.56 63.53
CA ASP A 1099 31.47 25.45 64.27
C ASP A 1099 30.35 24.78 63.48
N ASP A 1100 29.56 25.57 62.78
CA ASP A 1100 28.52 25.08 61.86
C ASP A 1100 29.15 24.27 60.72
N ALA A 1101 30.29 24.71 60.17
CA ALA A 1101 31.03 23.97 59.16
C ALA A 1101 31.57 22.63 59.70
N PHE A 1102 32.17 22.62 60.90
CA PHE A 1102 32.60 21.36 61.52
C PHE A 1102 31.43 20.42 61.81
N ALA A 1103 30.32 20.94 62.32
CA ALA A 1103 29.13 20.12 62.60
C ALA A 1103 28.54 19.52 61.32
N GLU A 1104 28.52 20.27 60.21
CA GLU A 1104 28.08 19.76 58.91
C GLU A 1104 29.02 18.67 58.38
N MET A 1105 30.34 18.84 58.53
CA MET A 1105 31.32 17.83 58.15
C MET A 1105 31.17 16.55 58.98
N GLU A 1106 31.06 16.66 60.30
CA GLU A 1106 30.89 15.52 61.21
C GLU A 1106 29.57 14.79 60.96
N ALA A 1107 28.47 15.51 60.70
CA ALA A 1107 27.19 14.92 60.35
C ALA A 1107 27.24 14.15 59.02
N LYS A 1108 28.13 14.57 58.11
CA LYS A 1108 28.43 13.87 56.85
C LYS A 1108 29.56 12.87 57.02
N ASP A 1109 29.95 12.52 58.25
CA ASP A 1109 30.96 11.52 58.54
C ASP A 1109 32.31 11.86 57.88
N ILE A 1110 32.75 13.11 58.05
CA ILE A 1110 34.02 13.66 57.59
C ILE A 1110 34.75 14.28 58.80
N PHE A 1111 35.72 13.57 59.34
CA PHE A 1111 36.59 14.07 60.41
C PHE A 1111 37.92 14.53 59.80
N HIS A 1112 38.04 15.83 59.56
CA HIS A 1112 39.17 16.43 58.84
C HIS A 1112 40.49 16.28 59.61
N ASN A 1113 41.51 15.69 59.00
CA ASN A 1113 42.80 15.41 59.62
C ASN A 1113 43.61 16.67 59.98
N ASP A 1114 43.42 17.78 59.26
CA ASP A 1114 44.17 19.02 59.44
C ASP A 1114 43.27 20.27 59.35
N PRO A 1115 42.41 20.52 60.35
CA PRO A 1115 41.39 21.55 60.29
C PRO A 1115 41.94 22.96 60.57
N GLN A 1116 42.99 23.40 59.87
CA GLN A 1116 43.56 24.74 60.02
C GLN A 1116 42.83 25.79 59.17
N LEU A 1117 42.90 27.07 59.57
CA LEU A 1117 42.13 28.16 58.93
C LEU A 1117 42.29 28.24 57.41
N LYS A 1118 43.48 27.95 56.87
CA LYS A 1118 43.72 27.99 55.41
C LYS A 1118 42.91 26.97 54.59
N ASN A 1119 42.39 25.93 55.23
CA ASN A 1119 41.57 24.90 54.59
C ASN A 1119 40.07 25.26 54.59
N PHE A 1120 39.74 26.47 55.05
CA PHE A 1120 38.39 27.01 55.12
C PHE A 1120 38.32 28.39 54.48
N MET A 1121 37.23 28.66 53.77
CA MET A 1121 36.97 29.92 53.11
C MET A 1121 35.71 30.57 53.68
N TYR A 1122 35.77 31.86 54.00
CA TYR A 1122 34.59 32.66 54.36
C TYR A 1122 33.99 33.32 53.13
N SER A 1123 32.71 33.02 52.85
CA SER A 1123 31.91 33.75 51.88
C SER A 1123 31.11 34.83 52.59
N ALA A 1124 31.46 36.10 52.36
CA ALA A 1124 30.67 37.23 52.84
C ALA A 1124 29.28 37.27 52.18
N ARG A 1125 29.17 36.81 50.91
CA ARG A 1125 27.90 36.74 50.18
C ARG A 1125 26.92 35.79 50.85
N ASP A 1126 27.41 34.61 51.20
CA ASP A 1126 26.57 33.51 51.71
C ASP A 1126 26.56 33.48 53.25
N ASN A 1127 27.33 34.36 53.89
CA ASN A 1127 27.62 34.40 55.33
C ASN A 1127 27.89 33.00 55.90
N LYS A 1128 28.77 32.25 55.21
CA LYS A 1128 29.07 30.84 55.50
C LYS A 1128 30.58 30.58 55.41
N VAL A 1129 31.08 29.67 56.25
CA VAL A 1129 32.42 29.11 56.14
C VAL A 1129 32.34 27.78 55.39
N PHE A 1130 33.15 27.66 54.35
CA PHE A 1130 33.20 26.50 53.45
C PHE A 1130 34.53 25.75 53.61
N PRO A 1131 34.52 24.44 53.90
CA PRO A 1131 35.73 23.62 53.84
C PRO A 1131 36.12 23.36 52.39
N VAL A 1132 37.40 23.53 52.04
CA VAL A 1132 37.87 23.45 50.64
C VAL A 1132 38.96 22.41 50.37
N ASP A 1133 39.78 22.07 51.37
CA ASP A 1133 40.90 21.12 51.23
C ASP A 1133 40.70 19.93 52.18
N MET A 1134 39.64 19.15 51.95
CA MET A 1134 39.12 18.16 52.91
C MET A 1134 39.81 16.80 52.78
N ASP A 1135 40.92 16.64 53.48
CA ASP A 1135 41.43 15.31 53.83
C ASP A 1135 40.85 14.87 55.18
N GLY A 1136 39.80 14.05 55.14
CA GLY A 1136 39.08 13.59 56.31
C GLY A 1136 38.86 12.09 56.28
N LEU A 1137 38.81 11.50 57.48
CA LEU A 1137 38.54 10.09 57.70
C LEU A 1137 37.08 9.88 58.13
N PRO A 1138 36.46 8.73 57.79
CA PRO A 1138 35.16 8.37 58.34
C PRO A 1138 35.29 7.93 59.82
N ALA A 1139 34.18 7.99 60.56
CA ALA A 1139 34.09 7.73 62.00
C ALA A 1139 34.69 6.38 62.40
N GLU A 1140 34.61 5.37 61.53
CA GLU A 1140 35.15 4.04 61.78
C GLU A 1140 36.69 4.02 61.97
N PHE A 1141 37.42 5.03 61.49
CA PHE A 1141 38.86 5.18 61.68
C PHE A 1141 39.23 6.17 62.80
N MET A 1142 38.25 6.75 63.50
CA MET A 1142 38.46 7.70 64.61
C MET A 1142 38.76 7.01 65.93
N VAL A 1143 39.85 6.23 65.97
CA VAL A 1143 40.34 5.57 67.20
C VAL A 1143 40.76 6.62 68.25
N PRO A 1144 40.77 6.30 69.57
CA PRO A 1144 40.92 7.30 70.65
C PRO A 1144 42.08 8.30 70.45
N GLY A 1145 43.25 7.84 70.01
CA GLY A 1145 44.40 8.73 69.76
C GLY A 1145 44.23 9.67 68.56
N VAL A 1146 43.52 9.26 67.51
CA VAL A 1146 43.22 10.09 66.33
C VAL A 1146 42.11 11.08 66.65
N SER A 1147 41.10 10.63 67.40
CA SER A 1147 40.01 11.46 67.91
C SER A 1147 40.51 12.59 68.81
N ASP A 1148 41.45 12.30 69.72
CA ASP A 1148 42.06 13.30 70.59
C ASP A 1148 42.89 14.34 69.81
N VAL A 1149 43.54 13.95 68.70
CA VAL A 1149 44.25 14.88 67.82
C VAL A 1149 43.25 15.76 67.07
N TYR A 1150 42.21 15.17 66.50
CA TYR A 1150 41.17 15.91 65.78
C TYR A 1150 40.50 16.97 66.67
N TYR A 1151 40.01 16.59 67.85
CA TYR A 1151 39.34 17.55 68.74
C TYR A 1151 40.29 18.65 69.24
N ARG A 1152 41.58 18.34 69.48
CA ARG A 1152 42.58 19.37 69.82
C ARG A 1152 42.82 20.33 68.65
N SER A 1153 42.97 19.83 67.43
CA SER A 1153 43.14 20.67 66.24
C SER A 1153 41.91 21.51 65.94
N LYS A 1154 40.71 20.96 66.15
CA LYS A 1154 39.42 21.67 66.05
C LYS A 1154 39.34 22.83 67.06
N GLU A 1155 39.72 22.60 68.32
CA GLU A 1155 39.77 23.66 69.34
C GLU A 1155 40.84 24.72 69.03
N GLU A 1156 41.99 24.32 68.49
CA GLU A 1156 43.01 25.27 68.05
C GLU A 1156 42.51 26.15 66.89
N ALA A 1157 41.81 25.56 65.92
CA ALA A 1157 41.20 26.27 64.81
C ALA A 1157 40.14 27.27 65.29
N ARG A 1158 39.27 26.84 66.23
CA ARG A 1158 38.29 27.72 66.91
C ARG A 1158 38.97 28.90 67.59
N ARG A 1159 40.04 28.65 68.34
CA ARG A 1159 40.80 29.71 69.01
C ARG A 1159 41.34 30.72 68.01
N LYS A 1160 41.97 30.27 66.92
CA LYS A 1160 42.51 31.15 65.87
C LYS A 1160 41.40 31.89 65.13
N PHE A 1161 40.28 31.25 64.85
CA PHE A 1161 39.13 31.88 64.19
C PHE A 1161 38.52 32.99 65.06
N ASN A 1162 38.43 32.77 66.37
CA ASN A 1162 37.93 33.79 67.29
C ASN A 1162 38.79 35.06 67.32
N GLU A 1163 40.08 34.98 67.00
CA GLU A 1163 40.95 36.16 66.84
C GLU A 1163 40.60 37.00 65.60
N LEU A 1164 39.91 36.41 64.62
CA LEU A 1164 39.45 37.11 63.41
C LEU A 1164 38.17 37.91 63.64
N LEU A 1165 37.40 37.59 64.67
CA LEU A 1165 36.14 38.25 64.99
C LEU A 1165 36.38 39.65 65.59
N ALA A 1166 35.64 40.63 65.11
CA ALA A 1166 35.57 41.96 65.70
C ALA A 1166 35.16 41.85 67.18
N LYS A 1167 35.79 42.67 68.04
CA LYS A 1167 35.36 42.80 69.44
C LYS A 1167 33.91 43.29 69.43
N ALA A 1168 33.02 42.55 70.09
CA ALA A 1168 31.64 42.99 70.28
C ALA A 1168 31.64 44.34 71.04
N PRO A 1169 30.78 45.30 70.67
CA PRO A 1169 30.64 46.54 71.43
C PRO A 1169 30.18 46.29 72.88
#